data_AF-A0A7J4ZRR3-F1
#
_entry.id   AF-A0A7J4ZRR3-F1
#
_cell.length_a   1.000
_cell.length_b   1.000
_cell.length_c   1.000
_cell.angle_alpha   90.00
_cell.angle_beta   90.00
_cell.angle_gamma   90.00
#
_symmetry.space_group_name_H-M   'P 1'
#
loop_
_entity.id
_entity.type
_entity.pdbx_description
1 polymer ?
#
loop_
_entity_poly.entity_id
_entity_poly.type
_entity_poly.pdbx_seq_one_letter_code
_entity_poly.pdbx_strand_id
1 'polypeptide(L)'
;MKIPDAYFGGGLGQRVAQPAPALHTDASGDVAVGQAAQLLGQNLLQTATDQNEFQGRIDLQQAHDLKAEMERKQREQEAELKAQAKERELAAAKREYLNFAPQLSALQQKIVDDPDTAPEDYPAAFRDQAQKLASDTLYPKLNEHQRNTIESQVMEHINQGSEQIYKTGQQEINDGAWAESIATLDALKNDPTKDVRTKIAIIKDDNFFGDTGRPAHDIEDTRQKAIQEIITEDAAHRFNALKPNTKAKDPIKASLSMLDTFRQQITATDANGQYTYNPEWDQKTREEYVSMALAKKQALEAQAEQLRRERDTQAKQEATNLVMELKDKVKTGWIPTTAADYKFVATVRKYSALSPSLSRQYSDAMSYTTDFGKRMELKKADPLGVAAAEHGVQLPALNMLDVTNLPKQIAGRLAVAKQLGVNAVFRGDEIKALSEYLQTLPARDQVKLISTISRPLGPAISSATFNSAAEQVRLAHPDQAVMFKLYASGKPAEAQLYAEGRSYLNGEKKDFLKDKFGAIQQDMTDRINKQLGSALAAMPEARNTTRDAVATVYLAEAQRRNAPLDSVDKDLLTDVVRRVAGNTVHTGAAYFGSGKTTIVPDGMNGDQFLNSIKAITPKDIAKRGGIDGMNDADAARFLKSSAWHEWNGGYTFVRDGKPLYGKSGRPFVFRLDDGIGAR
;
A
#
# COMPACT_ATOMS: atom_id res chain seq x y z
N MET A 1 -85.47 9.55 -63.82
CA MET A 1 -86.43 10.22 -64.73
C MET A 1 -87.63 9.31 -64.93
N LYS A 2 -88.84 9.88 -65.11
CA LYS A 2 -90.08 9.13 -65.35
C LYS A 2 -90.23 8.84 -66.86
N ILE A 3 -90.86 7.72 -67.21
CA ILE A 3 -91.37 7.43 -68.56
C ILE A 3 -92.91 7.37 -68.45
N PRO A 4 -93.67 8.10 -69.28
CA PRO A 4 -95.12 7.95 -69.42
C PRO A 4 -95.55 7.47 -70.83
N ASP A 5 -96.81 7.04 -70.90
CA ASP A 5 -97.70 6.87 -72.08
C ASP A 5 -97.31 5.81 -73.16
N ALA A 6 -98.10 4.82 -73.60
CA ALA A 6 -99.53 4.44 -73.56
C ALA A 6 -100.40 4.76 -74.81
N TYR A 7 -101.23 3.75 -75.17
CA TYR A 7 -102.54 3.79 -75.86
C TYR A 7 -102.74 3.71 -77.40
N PHE A 8 -103.72 2.83 -77.77
CA PHE A 8 -104.60 2.74 -78.96
C PHE A 8 -103.98 2.59 -80.38
N GLY A 9 -104.67 2.03 -81.41
CA GLY A 9 -106.00 1.37 -81.48
C GLY A 9 -106.85 1.78 -82.72
N GLY A 10 -107.49 0.80 -83.42
CA GLY A 10 -108.42 1.00 -84.58
C GLY A 10 -107.73 0.99 -85.97
N GLY A 11 -108.34 0.64 -87.12
CA GLY A 11 -109.72 0.23 -87.54
C GLY A 11 -109.69 -0.43 -88.96
N LEU A 12 -110.70 -0.45 -89.86
CA LEU A 12 -112.13 -0.06 -89.80
C LEU A 12 -112.96 -0.51 -91.07
N GLY A 13 -113.85 -1.51 -90.99
CA GLY A 13 -115.03 -1.67 -91.91
C GLY A 13 -114.85 -2.29 -93.32
N GLN A 14 -115.89 -2.49 -94.18
CA GLN A 14 -117.36 -2.37 -94.04
C GLN A 14 -118.11 -2.94 -95.31
N ARG A 15 -119.45 -3.17 -95.24
CA ARG A 15 -120.50 -3.27 -96.31
C ARG A 15 -120.86 -4.69 -96.84
N VAL A 16 -122.13 -5.18 -96.91
CA VAL A 16 -123.45 -4.68 -97.43
C VAL A 16 -123.58 -4.93 -98.96
N ALA A 17 -124.62 -5.53 -99.58
CA ALA A 17 -126.05 -5.75 -99.21
C ALA A 17 -126.73 -7.03 -99.81
N GLN A 18 -128.05 -7.15 -99.54
CA GLN A 18 -129.14 -7.95 -100.17
C GLN A 18 -129.21 -7.86 -101.73
N PRO A 19 -129.98 -8.72 -102.48
CA PRO A 19 -131.35 -9.20 -102.16
C PRO A 19 -131.75 -10.65 -102.58
N ALA A 20 -132.98 -11.02 -102.25
CA ALA A 20 -133.71 -12.17 -102.80
C ALA A 20 -134.66 -11.74 -103.94
N PRO A 21 -135.07 -12.68 -104.81
CA PRO A 21 -136.49 -12.75 -105.18
C PRO A 21 -137.04 -14.18 -105.08
N ALA A 22 -138.37 -14.29 -105.15
CA ALA A 22 -139.13 -15.51 -104.95
C ALA A 22 -139.95 -15.91 -106.20
N LEU A 23 -140.54 -17.11 -106.15
CA LEU A 23 -141.71 -17.59 -106.90
C LEU A 23 -141.57 -17.77 -108.43
N HIS A 24 -141.80 -19.01 -108.89
CA HIS A 24 -142.94 -19.44 -109.73
C HIS A 24 -142.62 -20.81 -110.39
N THR A 25 -143.20 -21.90 -109.88
CA THR A 25 -144.41 -22.57 -110.42
C THR A 25 -144.27 -23.21 -111.81
N ASP A 26 -144.06 -24.54 -111.76
CA ASP A 26 -144.67 -25.57 -112.62
C ASP A 26 -144.03 -25.93 -113.99
N ALA A 27 -144.28 -27.20 -114.37
CA ALA A 27 -144.04 -27.88 -115.64
C ALA A 27 -142.61 -28.33 -116.06
N SER A 28 -142.40 -29.65 -115.91
CA SER A 28 -141.53 -30.57 -116.70
C SER A 28 -140.01 -30.64 -116.42
N GLY A 29 -139.50 -31.88 -116.26
CA GLY A 29 -138.24 -32.16 -115.54
C GLY A 29 -136.98 -32.42 -116.38
N ASP A 30 -137.06 -32.56 -117.71
CA ASP A 30 -135.93 -33.10 -118.50
C ASP A 30 -135.00 -32.05 -119.11
N VAL A 31 -135.36 -30.76 -119.12
CA VAL A 31 -134.57 -29.71 -119.80
C VAL A 31 -133.53 -29.05 -118.88
N ALA A 32 -133.77 -28.99 -117.57
CA ALA A 32 -132.90 -28.26 -116.63
C ALA A 32 -131.55 -28.95 -116.35
N VAL A 33 -131.49 -30.29 -116.42
CA VAL A 33 -130.28 -31.07 -116.06
C VAL A 33 -129.11 -30.80 -117.01
N GLY A 34 -129.39 -30.55 -118.30
CA GLY A 34 -128.35 -30.31 -119.31
C GLY A 34 -127.54 -29.02 -119.08
N GLN A 35 -128.18 -27.95 -118.60
CA GLN A 35 -127.51 -26.66 -118.36
C GLN A 35 -126.67 -26.66 -117.07
N ALA A 36 -127.06 -27.45 -116.06
CA ALA A 36 -126.31 -27.55 -114.81
C ALA A 36 -124.93 -28.25 -114.98
N ALA A 37 -124.85 -29.26 -115.84
CA ALA A 37 -123.63 -30.05 -116.03
C ALA A 37 -122.47 -29.26 -116.67
N GLN A 38 -122.75 -28.38 -117.65
CA GLN A 38 -121.73 -27.56 -118.31
C GLN A 38 -121.11 -26.52 -117.37
N LEU A 39 -121.92 -25.90 -116.51
CA LEU A 39 -121.47 -24.92 -115.51
C LEU A 39 -120.59 -25.54 -114.41
N LEU A 40 -120.85 -26.79 -114.01
CA LEU A 40 -120.02 -27.51 -113.05
C LEU A 40 -118.63 -27.85 -113.62
N GLY A 41 -118.55 -28.26 -114.89
CA GLY A 41 -117.29 -28.62 -115.54
C GLY A 41 -116.28 -27.47 -115.63
N GLN A 42 -116.73 -26.25 -115.95
CA GLN A 42 -115.84 -25.08 -116.03
C GLN A 42 -115.36 -24.60 -114.65
N ASN A 43 -116.22 -24.60 -113.63
CA ASN A 43 -115.84 -24.17 -112.28
C ASN A 43 -114.77 -25.08 -111.63
N LEU A 44 -114.87 -26.39 -111.84
CA LEU A 44 -113.89 -27.34 -111.28
C LEU A 44 -112.49 -27.18 -111.88
N LEU A 45 -112.37 -26.87 -113.18
CA LEU A 45 -111.06 -26.64 -113.79
C LEU A 45 -110.40 -25.36 -113.25
N GLN A 46 -111.16 -24.26 -113.17
CA GLN A 46 -110.66 -22.96 -112.68
C GLN A 46 -110.11 -23.07 -111.25
N THR A 47 -110.86 -23.75 -110.37
CA THR A 47 -110.50 -23.92 -108.95
C THR A 47 -109.18 -24.68 -108.75
N ALA A 48 -108.88 -25.65 -109.63
CA ALA A 48 -107.65 -26.44 -109.56
C ALA A 48 -106.39 -25.66 -109.99
N THR A 49 -106.52 -24.71 -110.94
CA THR A 49 -105.45 -23.76 -111.28
C THR A 49 -105.19 -22.78 -110.14
N ASP A 50 -106.25 -22.20 -109.57
CA ASP A 50 -106.13 -21.17 -108.53
C ASP A 50 -105.48 -21.73 -107.24
N GLN A 51 -105.74 -23.00 -106.89
CA GLN A 51 -105.08 -23.68 -105.77
C GLN A 51 -103.58 -23.89 -105.98
N ASN A 52 -103.14 -24.26 -107.19
CA ASN A 52 -101.71 -24.44 -107.48
C ASN A 52 -100.94 -23.11 -107.47
N GLU A 53 -101.53 -22.02 -107.98
CA GLU A 53 -100.93 -20.70 -107.86
C GLU A 53 -100.84 -20.23 -106.40
N PHE A 54 -101.86 -20.50 -105.58
CA PHE A 54 -101.86 -20.10 -104.18
C PHE A 54 -100.76 -20.81 -103.37
N GLN A 55 -100.57 -22.11 -103.59
CA GLN A 55 -99.52 -22.87 -102.91
C GLN A 55 -98.11 -22.37 -103.30
N GLY A 56 -97.86 -22.12 -104.60
CA GLY A 56 -96.58 -21.58 -105.06
C GLY A 56 -96.24 -20.19 -104.50
N ARG A 57 -97.25 -19.36 -104.18
CA ARG A 57 -97.05 -18.07 -103.51
C ARG A 57 -96.68 -18.23 -102.03
N ILE A 58 -97.27 -19.19 -101.32
CA ILE A 58 -96.94 -19.49 -99.92
C ILE A 58 -95.48 -19.96 -99.81
N ASP A 59 -95.04 -20.87 -100.67
CA ASP A 59 -93.68 -21.43 -100.62
C ASP A 59 -92.63 -20.34 -100.93
N LEU A 60 -92.93 -19.42 -101.86
CA LEU A 60 -92.11 -18.23 -102.12
C LEU A 60 -92.02 -17.27 -100.93
N GLN A 61 -93.13 -17.07 -100.22
CA GLN A 61 -93.16 -16.18 -99.06
C GLN A 61 -92.40 -16.79 -97.86
N GLN A 62 -92.55 -18.09 -97.61
CA GLN A 62 -91.75 -18.80 -96.61
C GLN A 62 -90.24 -18.73 -96.91
N ALA A 63 -89.84 -18.87 -98.19
CA ALA A 63 -88.45 -18.70 -98.59
C ALA A 63 -87.93 -17.26 -98.36
N HIS A 64 -88.79 -16.26 -98.53
CA HIS A 64 -88.45 -14.85 -98.30
C HIS A 64 -88.29 -14.53 -96.81
N ASP A 65 -89.16 -15.09 -95.95
CA ASP A 65 -89.09 -14.96 -94.50
C ASP A 65 -87.85 -15.68 -93.93
N LEU A 66 -87.55 -16.89 -94.41
CA LEU A 66 -86.34 -17.63 -94.02
C LEU A 66 -85.06 -16.87 -94.36
N LYS A 67 -85.03 -16.22 -95.54
CA LYS A 67 -83.91 -15.37 -95.97
C LYS A 67 -83.75 -14.15 -95.06
N ALA A 68 -84.85 -13.48 -94.71
CA ALA A 68 -84.83 -12.35 -93.78
C ALA A 68 -84.35 -12.74 -92.38
N GLU A 69 -84.72 -13.93 -91.89
CA GLU A 69 -84.23 -14.45 -90.60
C GLU A 69 -82.72 -14.76 -90.64
N MET A 70 -82.22 -15.34 -91.74
CA MET A 70 -80.78 -15.55 -91.92
C MET A 70 -80.01 -14.23 -91.98
N GLU A 71 -80.50 -13.23 -92.72
CA GLU A 71 -79.87 -11.89 -92.75
C GLU A 71 -79.87 -11.22 -91.36
N ARG A 72 -80.91 -11.43 -90.53
CA ARG A 72 -80.93 -10.91 -89.16
C ARG A 72 -79.87 -11.59 -88.28
N LYS A 73 -79.80 -12.92 -88.29
CA LYS A 73 -78.78 -13.69 -87.54
C LYS A 73 -77.36 -13.35 -87.99
N GLN A 74 -77.16 -13.08 -89.29
CA GLN A 74 -75.87 -12.68 -89.83
C GLN A 74 -75.43 -11.30 -89.32
N ARG A 75 -76.37 -10.33 -89.22
CA ARG A 75 -76.09 -9.02 -88.59
C ARG A 75 -75.87 -9.10 -87.09
N GLU A 76 -76.61 -9.97 -86.38
CA GLU A 76 -76.41 -10.24 -84.96
C GLU A 76 -75.00 -10.81 -84.70
N GLN A 77 -74.57 -11.80 -85.50
CA GLN A 77 -73.20 -12.36 -85.45
C GLN A 77 -72.12 -11.33 -85.83
N GLU A 78 -72.35 -10.49 -86.84
CA GLU A 78 -71.39 -9.45 -87.23
C GLU A 78 -71.25 -8.37 -86.13
N ALA A 79 -72.34 -8.02 -85.44
CA ALA A 79 -72.31 -7.12 -84.30
C ALA A 79 -71.58 -7.74 -83.10
N GLU A 80 -71.80 -9.03 -82.82
CA GLU A 80 -71.11 -9.76 -81.76
C GLU A 80 -69.60 -9.88 -82.05
N LEU A 81 -69.21 -10.22 -83.28
CA LEU A 81 -67.80 -10.24 -83.70
C LEU A 81 -67.14 -8.87 -83.58
N LYS A 82 -67.84 -7.77 -83.92
CA LYS A 82 -67.35 -6.40 -83.72
C LYS A 82 -67.23 -6.03 -82.24
N ALA A 83 -68.12 -6.52 -81.37
CA ALA A 83 -68.02 -6.33 -79.93
C ALA A 83 -66.81 -7.10 -79.35
N GLN A 84 -66.64 -8.37 -79.71
CA GLN A 84 -65.49 -9.19 -79.30
C GLN A 84 -64.16 -8.63 -79.82
N ALA A 85 -64.13 -8.05 -81.03
CA ALA A 85 -62.94 -7.37 -81.56
C ALA A 85 -62.55 -6.16 -80.70
N LYS A 86 -63.51 -5.27 -80.38
CA LYS A 86 -63.28 -4.13 -79.48
C LYS A 86 -62.85 -4.55 -78.08
N GLU A 87 -63.41 -5.63 -77.55
CA GLU A 87 -63.02 -6.16 -76.24
C GLU A 87 -61.57 -6.68 -76.25
N ARG A 88 -61.14 -7.36 -77.33
CA ARG A 88 -59.75 -7.79 -77.52
C ARG A 88 -58.79 -6.61 -77.67
N GLU A 89 -59.17 -5.57 -78.41
CA GLU A 89 -58.39 -4.33 -78.54
C GLU A 89 -58.21 -3.61 -77.20
N LEU A 90 -59.27 -3.57 -76.38
CA LEU A 90 -59.26 -3.01 -75.03
C LEU A 90 -58.39 -3.84 -74.07
N ALA A 91 -58.48 -5.18 -74.16
CA ALA A 91 -57.65 -6.09 -73.37
C ALA A 91 -56.16 -5.97 -73.74
N ALA A 92 -55.83 -5.78 -75.02
CA ALA A 92 -54.47 -5.51 -75.47
C ALA A 92 -53.93 -4.18 -74.92
N ALA A 93 -54.72 -3.10 -74.99
CA ALA A 93 -54.34 -1.80 -74.43
C ALA A 93 -54.12 -1.86 -72.90
N LYS A 94 -55.00 -2.55 -72.17
CA LYS A 94 -54.84 -2.80 -70.73
C LYS A 94 -53.57 -3.62 -70.42
N ARG A 95 -53.20 -4.58 -71.27
CA ARG A 95 -51.98 -5.37 -71.10
C ARG A 95 -50.72 -4.53 -71.26
N GLU A 96 -50.66 -3.64 -72.27
CA GLU A 96 -49.54 -2.73 -72.41
C GLU A 96 -49.47 -1.70 -71.26
N TYR A 97 -50.60 -1.21 -70.76
CA TYR A 97 -50.64 -0.40 -69.54
C TYR A 97 -50.08 -1.14 -68.31
N LEU A 98 -50.46 -2.41 -68.11
CA LEU A 98 -49.92 -3.25 -67.01
C LEU A 98 -48.42 -3.52 -67.15
N ASN A 99 -47.89 -3.58 -68.37
CA ASN A 99 -46.44 -3.68 -68.63
C ASN A 99 -45.70 -2.33 -68.43
N PHE A 100 -46.42 -1.21 -68.51
CA PHE A 100 -45.88 0.14 -68.35
C PHE A 100 -45.87 0.61 -66.89
N ALA A 101 -46.92 0.29 -66.11
CA ALA A 101 -47.05 0.71 -64.71
C ALA A 101 -45.80 0.45 -63.83
N PRO A 102 -45.11 -0.71 -63.88
CA PRO A 102 -43.88 -0.92 -63.11
C PRO A 102 -42.72 0.02 -63.48
N GLN A 103 -42.72 0.54 -64.72
CA GLN A 103 -41.70 1.48 -65.21
C GLN A 103 -41.89 2.88 -64.62
N LEU A 104 -43.13 3.27 -64.31
CA LEU A 104 -43.41 4.48 -63.52
C LEU A 104 -42.85 4.34 -62.10
N SER A 105 -43.07 3.20 -61.43
CA SER A 105 -42.53 2.97 -60.09
C SER A 105 -40.99 2.95 -60.06
N ALA A 106 -40.36 2.34 -61.08
CA ALA A 106 -38.90 2.39 -61.23
C ALA A 106 -38.39 3.83 -61.48
N LEU A 107 -39.16 4.66 -62.20
CA LEU A 107 -38.84 6.06 -62.43
C LEU A 107 -38.96 6.91 -61.16
N GLN A 108 -39.94 6.65 -60.28
CA GLN A 108 -40.05 7.31 -58.97
C GLN A 108 -38.76 7.10 -58.16
N GLN A 109 -38.35 5.84 -58.00
CA GLN A 109 -37.13 5.51 -57.24
C GLN A 109 -35.89 6.15 -57.86
N LYS A 110 -35.76 6.10 -59.19
CA LYS A 110 -34.62 6.72 -59.89
C LYS A 110 -34.49 8.22 -59.62
N ILE A 111 -35.59 8.95 -59.43
CA ILE A 111 -35.57 10.40 -59.19
C ILE A 111 -35.21 10.72 -57.74
N VAL A 112 -35.64 9.89 -56.78
CA VAL A 112 -35.20 9.98 -55.38
C VAL A 112 -33.70 9.65 -55.25
N ASP A 113 -33.23 8.65 -56.01
CA ASP A 113 -31.81 8.24 -56.01
C ASP A 113 -30.90 9.18 -56.83
N ASP A 114 -31.43 10.24 -57.48
CA ASP A 114 -30.67 11.15 -58.34
C ASP A 114 -30.11 12.35 -57.53
N PRO A 115 -28.79 12.40 -57.23
CA PRO A 115 -28.22 13.44 -56.38
C PRO A 115 -28.24 14.84 -57.01
N ASP A 116 -28.50 14.96 -58.32
CA ASP A 116 -28.61 16.24 -59.01
C ASP A 116 -30.04 16.81 -59.00
N THR A 117 -31.04 16.06 -58.48
CA THR A 117 -32.42 16.54 -58.33
C THR A 117 -32.71 16.93 -56.88
N ALA A 118 -33.10 18.17 -56.63
CA ALA A 118 -33.50 18.60 -55.29
C ALA A 118 -34.85 17.97 -54.88
N PRO A 119 -35.06 17.66 -53.58
CA PRO A 119 -36.33 17.09 -53.10
C PRO A 119 -37.58 17.94 -53.41
N GLU A 120 -37.42 19.26 -53.51
CA GLU A 120 -38.47 20.21 -53.93
C GLU A 120 -38.93 19.98 -55.39
N ASP A 121 -37.99 19.56 -56.26
CA ASP A 121 -38.20 19.37 -57.70
C ASP A 121 -38.70 17.96 -58.06
N TYR A 122 -38.62 16.98 -57.14
CA TYR A 122 -39.07 15.59 -57.34
C TYR A 122 -40.43 15.44 -58.05
N PRO A 123 -41.50 16.19 -57.69
CA PRO A 123 -42.81 16.02 -58.33
C PRO A 123 -42.82 16.52 -59.78
N ALA A 124 -42.12 17.62 -60.06
CA ALA A 124 -42.02 18.18 -61.40
C ALA A 124 -41.15 17.28 -62.30
N ALA A 125 -39.97 16.89 -61.80
CA ALA A 125 -39.07 15.95 -62.48
C ALA A 125 -39.77 14.61 -62.78
N PHE A 126 -40.53 14.06 -61.83
CA PHE A 126 -41.28 12.83 -62.05
C PHE A 126 -42.38 13.00 -63.10
N ARG A 127 -43.16 14.08 -63.04
CA ARG A 127 -44.25 14.31 -63.99
C ARG A 127 -43.75 14.45 -65.42
N ASP A 128 -42.70 15.24 -65.63
CA ASP A 128 -42.14 15.50 -66.96
C ASP A 128 -41.48 14.23 -67.52
N GLN A 129 -40.68 13.52 -66.72
CA GLN A 129 -40.06 12.27 -67.15
C GLN A 129 -41.09 11.15 -67.38
N ALA A 130 -42.18 11.10 -66.60
CA ALA A 130 -43.23 10.09 -66.75
C ALA A 130 -44.12 10.34 -67.99
N GLN A 131 -44.45 11.59 -68.29
CA GLN A 131 -45.14 11.95 -69.52
C GLN A 131 -44.29 11.62 -70.76
N LYS A 132 -42.98 11.93 -70.69
CA LYS A 132 -42.02 11.55 -71.72
C LYS A 132 -41.93 10.03 -71.88
N LEU A 133 -41.82 9.28 -70.78
CA LEU A 133 -41.78 7.81 -70.81
C LEU A 133 -43.05 7.21 -71.43
N ALA A 134 -44.23 7.76 -71.13
CA ALA A 134 -45.50 7.35 -71.76
C ALA A 134 -45.51 7.61 -73.27
N SER A 135 -45.01 8.78 -73.69
CA SER A 135 -44.85 9.16 -75.11
C SER A 135 -43.85 8.29 -75.85
N ASP A 136 -42.73 7.92 -75.22
CA ASP A 136 -41.64 7.19 -75.88
C ASP A 136 -41.87 5.67 -75.90
N THR A 137 -42.64 5.10 -74.96
CA THR A 137 -42.72 3.64 -74.76
C THR A 137 -44.11 3.02 -74.83
N LEU A 138 -45.17 3.77 -74.44
CA LEU A 138 -46.54 3.25 -74.35
C LEU A 138 -47.39 3.68 -75.55
N TYR A 139 -47.49 4.99 -75.80
CA TYR A 139 -48.33 5.52 -76.89
C TYR A 139 -47.94 5.01 -78.30
N PRO A 140 -46.66 4.75 -78.65
CA PRO A 140 -46.30 4.22 -79.97
C PRO A 140 -46.82 2.79 -80.25
N LYS A 141 -47.26 2.05 -79.22
CA LYS A 141 -47.79 0.68 -79.34
C LYS A 141 -49.31 0.62 -79.48
N LEU A 142 -49.99 1.77 -79.44
CA LEU A 142 -51.44 1.85 -79.31
C LEU A 142 -52.02 2.62 -80.51
N ASN A 143 -53.15 2.17 -81.02
CA ASN A 143 -53.93 2.97 -81.95
C ASN A 143 -54.64 4.13 -81.22
N GLU A 144 -55.15 5.10 -81.98
CA GLU A 144 -55.82 6.30 -81.44
C GLU A 144 -56.98 5.97 -80.49
N HIS A 145 -57.79 4.97 -80.81
CA HIS A 145 -58.92 4.55 -79.98
C HIS A 145 -58.47 3.93 -78.65
N GLN A 146 -57.43 3.08 -78.69
CA GLN A 146 -56.81 2.47 -77.52
C GLN A 146 -56.17 3.53 -76.62
N ARG A 147 -55.42 4.47 -77.20
CA ARG A 147 -54.80 5.59 -76.47
C ARG A 147 -55.84 6.39 -75.71
N ASN A 148 -56.85 6.91 -76.40
CA ASN A 148 -57.92 7.73 -75.80
C ASN A 148 -58.67 6.99 -74.67
N THR A 149 -58.64 5.65 -74.66
CA THR A 149 -59.30 4.84 -73.63
C THR A 149 -58.44 4.63 -72.37
N ILE A 150 -57.10 4.63 -72.48
CA ILE A 150 -56.20 4.41 -71.33
C ILE A 150 -55.47 5.66 -70.83
N GLU A 151 -55.45 6.75 -71.61
CA GLU A 151 -54.70 7.99 -71.28
C GLU A 151 -55.09 8.56 -69.91
N SER A 152 -56.38 8.51 -69.55
CA SER A 152 -56.86 8.88 -68.21
C SER A 152 -56.25 8.03 -67.09
N GLN A 153 -56.07 6.72 -67.31
CA GLN A 153 -55.48 5.81 -66.31
C GLN A 153 -53.97 6.05 -66.16
N VAL A 154 -53.28 6.34 -67.27
CA VAL A 154 -51.86 6.74 -67.27
C VAL A 154 -51.68 8.04 -66.49
N MET A 155 -52.50 9.05 -66.77
CA MET A 155 -52.42 10.35 -66.08
C MET A 155 -52.80 10.25 -64.60
N GLU A 156 -53.75 9.39 -64.23
CA GLU A 156 -54.06 9.10 -62.83
C GLU A 156 -52.86 8.48 -62.10
N HIS A 157 -52.20 7.47 -62.70
CA HIS A 157 -51.00 6.86 -62.13
C HIS A 157 -49.85 7.87 -61.99
N ILE A 158 -49.63 8.74 -62.98
CA ILE A 158 -48.63 9.81 -62.90
C ILE A 158 -48.95 10.81 -61.78
N ASN A 159 -50.23 11.17 -61.59
CA ASN A 159 -50.62 12.07 -60.50
C ASN A 159 -50.44 11.40 -59.13
N GLN A 160 -50.83 10.13 -58.97
CA GLN A 160 -50.62 9.37 -57.74
C GLN A 160 -49.12 9.22 -57.41
N GLY A 161 -48.29 8.92 -58.42
CA GLY A 161 -46.84 8.81 -58.25
C GLY A 161 -46.18 10.14 -57.92
N SER A 162 -46.68 11.25 -58.48
CA SER A 162 -46.27 12.62 -58.17
C SER A 162 -46.65 13.02 -56.73
N GLU A 163 -47.79 12.58 -56.21
CA GLU A 163 -48.20 12.84 -54.82
C GLU A 163 -47.36 12.01 -53.83
N GLN A 164 -47.01 10.77 -54.19
CA GLN A 164 -46.11 9.93 -53.40
C GLN A 164 -44.71 10.53 -53.32
N ILE A 165 -44.10 10.90 -54.45
CA ILE A 165 -42.73 11.44 -54.47
C ILE A 165 -42.66 12.83 -53.81
N TYR A 166 -43.74 13.62 -53.87
CA TYR A 166 -43.87 14.85 -53.08
C TYR A 166 -43.80 14.59 -51.56
N LYS A 167 -44.47 13.55 -51.07
CA LYS A 167 -44.42 13.18 -49.64
C LYS A 167 -43.02 12.69 -49.24
N THR A 168 -42.34 11.96 -50.11
CA THR A 168 -40.93 11.57 -49.90
C THR A 168 -40.01 12.79 -49.84
N GLY A 169 -40.08 13.68 -50.83
CA GLY A 169 -39.23 14.89 -50.86
C GLY A 169 -39.49 15.82 -49.68
N GLN A 170 -40.75 16.02 -49.30
CA GLN A 170 -41.09 16.78 -48.09
C GLN A 170 -40.53 16.12 -46.82
N GLN A 171 -40.54 14.80 -46.72
CA GLN A 171 -39.96 14.10 -45.58
C GLN A 171 -38.42 14.28 -45.53
N GLU A 172 -37.72 14.24 -46.67
CA GLU A 172 -36.28 14.46 -46.72
C GLU A 172 -35.89 15.90 -46.36
N ILE A 173 -36.65 16.90 -46.81
CA ILE A 173 -36.47 18.31 -46.40
C ILE A 173 -36.63 18.45 -44.88
N ASN A 174 -37.70 17.85 -44.34
CA ASN A 174 -38.03 17.87 -42.91
C ASN A 174 -36.94 17.19 -42.06
N ASP A 175 -36.44 16.02 -42.49
CA ASP A 175 -35.38 15.27 -41.82
C ASP A 175 -34.02 15.98 -41.94
N GLY A 176 -33.75 16.66 -43.05
CA GLY A 176 -32.57 17.52 -43.25
C GLY A 176 -32.55 18.72 -42.31
N ALA A 177 -33.65 19.48 -42.24
CA ALA A 177 -33.80 20.61 -41.31
C ALA A 177 -33.70 20.17 -39.84
N TRP A 178 -34.18 18.97 -39.52
CA TRP A 178 -34.02 18.39 -38.18
C TRP A 178 -32.57 18.06 -37.88
N ALA A 179 -31.85 17.43 -38.81
CA ALA A 179 -30.43 17.12 -38.67
C ALA A 179 -29.57 18.39 -38.49
N GLU A 180 -29.86 19.47 -39.22
CA GLU A 180 -29.19 20.77 -39.05
C GLU A 180 -29.50 21.41 -37.68
N SER A 181 -30.74 21.31 -37.21
CA SER A 181 -31.14 21.77 -35.87
C SER A 181 -30.38 21.02 -34.77
N ILE A 182 -30.22 19.70 -34.89
CA ILE A 182 -29.44 18.87 -33.95
C ILE A 182 -27.95 19.21 -34.01
N ALA A 183 -27.38 19.39 -35.20
CA ALA A 183 -25.97 19.78 -35.34
C ALA A 183 -25.70 21.17 -34.73
N THR A 184 -26.62 22.12 -34.91
CA THR A 184 -26.58 23.46 -34.30
C THR A 184 -26.68 23.38 -32.77
N LEU A 185 -27.53 22.51 -32.26
CA LEU A 185 -27.73 22.26 -30.83
C LEU A 185 -26.47 21.68 -30.17
N ASP A 186 -25.81 20.71 -30.81
CA ASP A 186 -24.55 20.16 -30.31
C ASP A 186 -23.38 21.15 -30.45
N ALA A 187 -23.33 21.97 -31.51
CA ALA A 187 -22.38 23.07 -31.60
C ALA A 187 -22.58 24.11 -30.48
N LEU A 188 -23.83 24.44 -30.15
CA LEU A 188 -24.18 25.39 -29.09
C LEU A 188 -23.86 24.86 -27.69
N LYS A 189 -24.07 23.57 -27.42
CA LYS A 189 -23.62 22.91 -26.17
C LYS A 189 -22.12 23.11 -25.97
N ASN A 190 -21.33 22.85 -27.02
CA ASN A 190 -19.87 22.88 -26.98
C ASN A 190 -19.24 24.29 -27.06
N ASP A 191 -20.01 25.34 -27.37
CA ASP A 191 -19.53 26.72 -27.47
C ASP A 191 -19.05 27.27 -26.10
N PRO A 192 -17.75 27.55 -25.90
CA PRO A 192 -17.25 28.05 -24.61
C PRO A 192 -17.44 29.56 -24.43
N THR A 193 -17.89 30.28 -25.47
CA THR A 193 -18.02 31.76 -25.46
C THR A 193 -19.36 32.22 -24.89
N LYS A 194 -20.36 31.34 -24.86
CA LYS A 194 -21.71 31.62 -24.35
C LYS A 194 -21.90 31.03 -22.96
N ASP A 195 -22.51 31.79 -22.06
CA ASP A 195 -22.92 31.29 -20.76
C ASP A 195 -24.17 30.39 -20.86
N VAL A 196 -24.45 29.64 -19.79
CA VAL A 196 -25.61 28.72 -19.70
C VAL A 196 -26.92 29.45 -20.01
N ARG A 197 -27.09 30.66 -19.49
CA ARG A 197 -28.31 31.45 -19.66
C ARG A 197 -28.54 31.81 -21.13
N THR A 198 -27.48 32.22 -21.83
CA THR A 198 -27.51 32.52 -23.27
C THR A 198 -27.80 31.26 -24.09
N LYS A 199 -27.16 30.12 -23.77
CA LYS A 199 -27.45 28.84 -24.44
C LYS A 199 -28.90 28.40 -24.28
N ILE A 200 -29.44 28.45 -23.06
CA ILE A 200 -30.83 28.11 -22.78
C ILE A 200 -31.79 29.09 -23.47
N ALA A 201 -31.48 30.39 -23.51
CA ALA A 201 -32.30 31.38 -24.20
C ALA A 201 -32.39 31.10 -25.71
N ILE A 202 -31.29 30.70 -26.35
CA ILE A 202 -31.26 30.33 -27.78
C ILE A 202 -32.08 29.05 -28.03
N ILE A 203 -31.94 28.02 -27.19
CA ILE A 203 -32.68 26.74 -27.35
C ILE A 203 -34.19 26.91 -27.09
N LYS A 204 -34.57 27.88 -26.26
CA LYS A 204 -35.97 28.26 -26.00
C LYS A 204 -36.58 29.20 -27.04
N ASP A 205 -35.82 29.66 -28.03
CA ASP A 205 -36.41 30.38 -29.16
C ASP A 205 -37.35 29.43 -29.92
N ASP A 206 -38.55 29.89 -30.24
CA ASP A 206 -39.55 29.09 -30.97
C ASP A 206 -39.13 28.83 -32.42
N ASN A 207 -38.20 29.62 -32.95
CA ASN A 207 -37.64 29.44 -34.29
C ASN A 207 -36.41 28.49 -34.31
N PHE A 208 -35.90 28.03 -33.15
CA PHE A 208 -34.63 27.27 -33.09
C PHE A 208 -34.68 25.95 -33.87
N PHE A 209 -35.79 25.23 -33.81
CA PHE A 209 -35.99 23.97 -34.53
C PHE A 209 -36.72 24.13 -35.88
N GLY A 210 -36.97 25.38 -36.32
CA GLY A 210 -37.66 25.69 -37.58
C GLY A 210 -39.00 24.99 -37.79
N ASP A 211 -39.43 24.90 -39.05
CA ASP A 211 -40.47 23.96 -39.46
C ASP A 211 -39.81 22.68 -39.97
N THR A 212 -39.75 21.68 -39.09
CA THR A 212 -39.16 20.35 -39.37
C THR A 212 -40.23 19.29 -39.64
N GLY A 213 -41.52 19.68 -39.72
CA GLY A 213 -42.64 18.74 -39.83
C GLY A 213 -42.74 17.69 -38.71
N ARG A 214 -41.91 17.78 -37.66
CA ARG A 214 -41.89 16.88 -36.51
C ARG A 214 -43.05 17.19 -35.56
N PRO A 215 -43.61 16.19 -34.87
CA PRO A 215 -44.60 16.43 -33.82
C PRO A 215 -44.03 17.37 -32.74
N ALA A 216 -44.83 18.34 -32.29
CA ALA A 216 -44.39 19.34 -31.31
C ALA A 216 -43.88 18.73 -29.97
N HIS A 217 -44.30 17.50 -29.62
CA HIS A 217 -43.79 16.79 -28.45
C HIS A 217 -42.36 16.28 -28.64
N ASP A 218 -41.98 15.78 -29.81
CA ASP A 218 -40.60 15.34 -30.10
C ASP A 218 -39.62 16.52 -30.03
N ILE A 219 -40.07 17.69 -30.53
CA ILE A 219 -39.31 18.94 -30.49
C ILE A 219 -39.10 19.38 -29.03
N GLU A 220 -40.17 19.43 -28.23
CA GLU A 220 -40.09 19.87 -26.83
C GLU A 220 -39.31 18.89 -25.95
N ASP A 221 -39.47 17.57 -26.13
CA ASP A 221 -38.68 16.56 -25.40
C ASP A 221 -37.17 16.69 -25.73
N THR A 222 -36.83 16.93 -26.99
CA THR A 222 -35.45 17.19 -27.43
C THR A 222 -34.90 18.48 -26.83
N ARG A 223 -35.70 19.56 -26.84
CA ARG A 223 -35.39 20.87 -26.26
C ARG A 223 -35.11 20.76 -24.75
N GLN A 224 -36.00 20.10 -24.00
CA GLN A 224 -35.87 19.92 -22.55
C GLN A 224 -34.66 19.05 -22.21
N LYS A 225 -34.42 17.96 -22.95
CA LYS A 225 -33.24 17.11 -22.77
C LYS A 225 -31.94 17.90 -22.95
N ALA A 226 -31.85 18.72 -24.01
CA ALA A 226 -30.66 19.54 -24.28
C ALA A 226 -30.42 20.62 -23.21
N ILE A 227 -31.48 21.26 -22.72
CA ILE A 227 -31.41 22.21 -21.59
C ILE A 227 -30.90 21.50 -20.33
N GLN A 228 -31.39 20.30 -20.03
CA GLN A 228 -30.96 19.53 -18.86
C GLN A 228 -29.49 19.11 -18.94
N GLU A 229 -29.02 18.69 -20.12
CA GLU A 229 -27.60 18.35 -20.36
C GLU A 229 -26.69 19.56 -20.07
N ILE A 230 -27.02 20.74 -20.60
CA ILE A 230 -26.26 21.99 -20.38
C ILE A 230 -26.23 22.40 -18.89
N ILE A 231 -27.37 22.29 -18.20
CA ILE A 231 -27.46 22.57 -16.75
C ILE A 231 -26.55 21.62 -15.96
N THR A 232 -26.60 20.33 -16.29
CA THR A 232 -25.84 19.27 -15.62
C THR A 232 -24.33 19.43 -15.84
N GLU A 233 -23.91 19.81 -17.05
CA GLU A 233 -22.51 20.06 -17.40
C GLU A 233 -21.93 21.30 -16.71
N ASP A 234 -22.66 22.43 -16.64
CA ASP A 234 -22.21 23.61 -15.88
C ASP A 234 -22.10 23.31 -14.38
N ALA A 235 -23.04 22.54 -13.83
CA ALA A 235 -22.99 22.10 -12.44
C ALA A 235 -21.78 21.20 -12.16
N ALA A 236 -21.50 20.24 -13.04
CA ALA A 236 -20.32 19.39 -12.98
C ALA A 236 -19.03 20.23 -13.06
N HIS A 237 -18.95 21.16 -14.03
CA HIS A 237 -17.79 22.02 -14.22
C HIS A 237 -17.51 22.90 -13.00
N ARG A 238 -18.54 23.56 -12.44
CA ARG A 238 -18.40 24.41 -11.25
C ARG A 238 -18.02 23.62 -10.00
N PHE A 239 -18.62 22.45 -9.79
CA PHE A 239 -18.25 21.59 -8.66
C PHE A 239 -16.80 21.07 -8.79
N ASN A 240 -16.37 20.73 -10.02
CA ASN A 240 -15.00 20.30 -10.30
C ASN A 240 -13.98 21.45 -10.26
N ALA A 241 -14.41 22.71 -10.41
CA ALA A 241 -13.58 23.90 -10.19
C ALA A 241 -13.28 24.15 -8.70
N LEU A 242 -14.00 23.53 -7.76
CA LEU A 242 -13.70 23.54 -6.32
C LEU A 242 -12.49 22.66 -5.97
N LYS A 243 -11.33 23.02 -6.54
CA LYS A 243 -10.04 22.37 -6.30
C LYS A 243 -9.34 23.00 -5.09
N PRO A 244 -8.63 22.21 -4.25
CA PRO A 244 -7.85 22.76 -3.15
C PRO A 244 -6.84 23.78 -3.63
N ASN A 245 -6.77 24.95 -2.97
CA ASN A 245 -5.64 25.85 -3.15
C ASN A 245 -4.41 25.22 -2.47
N THR A 246 -3.59 24.53 -3.27
CA THR A 246 -2.37 23.84 -2.80
C THR A 246 -1.31 24.77 -2.23
N LYS A 247 -1.43 26.10 -2.44
CA LYS A 247 -0.57 27.13 -1.85
C LYS A 247 -1.07 27.63 -0.49
N ALA A 248 -2.24 27.19 -0.01
CA ALA A 248 -2.75 27.56 1.30
C ALA A 248 -1.94 26.89 2.42
N LYS A 249 -1.77 27.61 3.56
CA LYS A 249 -1.10 27.09 4.76
C LYS A 249 -1.78 25.84 5.35
N ASP A 250 -3.07 25.67 5.08
CA ASP A 250 -3.86 24.47 5.36
C ASP A 250 -4.81 24.24 4.17
N PRO A 251 -4.41 23.38 3.20
CA PRO A 251 -5.21 23.12 2.00
C PRO A 251 -6.56 22.46 2.29
N ILE A 252 -6.64 21.62 3.33
CA ILE A 252 -7.88 20.91 3.69
C ILE A 252 -8.87 21.93 4.26
N LYS A 253 -8.45 22.78 5.20
CA LYS A 253 -9.31 23.83 5.76
C LYS A 253 -9.80 24.81 4.69
N ALA A 254 -8.96 25.15 3.70
CA ALA A 254 -9.37 25.96 2.56
C ALA A 254 -10.46 25.27 1.72
N SER A 255 -10.31 23.98 1.41
CA SER A 255 -11.32 23.20 0.68
C SER A 255 -12.64 23.02 1.44
N LEU A 256 -12.59 22.80 2.76
CA LEU A 256 -13.80 22.73 3.58
C LEU A 256 -14.60 24.04 3.50
N SER A 257 -13.92 25.18 3.61
CA SER A 257 -14.56 26.50 3.46
C SER A 257 -15.17 26.71 2.06
N MET A 258 -14.47 26.28 0.99
CA MET A 258 -14.99 26.39 -0.38
C MET A 258 -16.26 25.56 -0.59
N LEU A 259 -16.32 24.34 -0.03
CA LEU A 259 -17.50 23.47 -0.12
C LEU A 259 -18.69 24.04 0.66
N ASP A 260 -18.46 24.60 1.85
CA ASP A 260 -19.52 25.27 2.62
C ASP A 260 -20.05 26.53 1.90
N THR A 261 -19.17 27.35 1.32
CA THR A 261 -19.58 28.52 0.51
C THR A 261 -20.36 28.11 -0.74
N PHE A 262 -19.88 27.10 -1.48
CA PHE A 262 -20.60 26.58 -2.66
C PHE A 262 -21.99 26.06 -2.27
N ARG A 263 -22.08 25.25 -1.20
CA ARG A 263 -23.36 24.74 -0.69
C ARG A 263 -24.32 25.89 -0.33
N GLN A 264 -23.83 26.90 0.40
CA GLN A 264 -24.62 28.08 0.75
C GLN A 264 -25.14 28.79 -0.51
N GLN A 265 -24.28 29.02 -1.51
CA GLN A 265 -24.63 29.67 -2.77
C GLN A 265 -25.74 28.92 -3.53
N ILE A 266 -25.58 27.61 -3.78
CA ILE A 266 -26.56 26.85 -4.57
C ILE A 266 -27.92 26.69 -3.87
N THR A 267 -27.97 26.85 -2.54
CA THR A 267 -29.21 26.86 -1.73
C THR A 267 -29.80 28.26 -1.48
N ALA A 268 -29.11 29.34 -1.84
CA ALA A 268 -29.53 30.69 -1.48
C ALA A 268 -30.70 31.19 -2.35
N THR A 269 -31.83 31.47 -1.73
CA THR A 269 -33.02 32.05 -2.37
C THR A 269 -33.20 33.53 -2.05
N ASP A 270 -33.91 34.26 -2.91
CA ASP A 270 -34.35 35.63 -2.70
C ASP A 270 -35.65 35.71 -1.86
N ALA A 271 -36.16 36.92 -1.67
CA ALA A 271 -37.41 37.16 -0.93
C ALA A 271 -38.66 36.55 -1.59
N ASN A 272 -38.58 36.15 -2.87
CA ASN A 272 -39.65 35.52 -3.64
C ASN A 272 -39.49 33.99 -3.73
N GLY A 273 -38.48 33.42 -3.05
CA GLY A 273 -38.15 31.99 -3.11
C GLY A 273 -37.38 31.56 -4.37
N GLN A 274 -36.94 32.50 -5.21
CA GLN A 274 -36.16 32.22 -6.42
C GLN A 274 -34.69 32.04 -6.07
N TYR A 275 -34.01 31.07 -6.68
CA TYR A 275 -32.59 30.83 -6.41
C TYR A 275 -31.71 31.96 -6.97
N THR A 276 -30.79 32.47 -6.15
CA THR A 276 -29.94 33.62 -6.49
C THR A 276 -28.66 33.24 -7.24
N TYR A 277 -28.15 32.03 -7.03
CA TYR A 277 -26.97 31.50 -7.70
C TYR A 277 -27.38 30.48 -8.77
N ASN A 278 -26.97 30.75 -10.02
CA ASN A 278 -27.34 29.99 -11.21
C ASN A 278 -28.85 29.65 -11.22
N PRO A 279 -29.77 30.63 -11.30
CA PRO A 279 -31.23 30.41 -11.23
C PRO A 279 -31.75 29.36 -12.22
N GLU A 280 -31.02 29.13 -13.31
CA GLU A 280 -31.31 28.15 -14.36
C GLU A 280 -31.26 26.69 -13.89
N TRP A 281 -30.55 26.38 -12.79
CA TRP A 281 -30.49 25.02 -12.26
C TRP A 281 -31.80 24.62 -11.56
N ASP A 282 -32.35 23.48 -11.93
CA ASP A 282 -33.52 22.89 -11.29
C ASP A 282 -33.24 22.43 -9.83
N GLN A 283 -34.30 22.07 -9.12
CA GLN A 283 -34.20 21.60 -7.72
C GLN A 283 -33.41 20.28 -7.61
N LYS A 284 -33.59 19.34 -8.56
CA LYS A 284 -32.98 18.01 -8.52
C LYS A 284 -31.44 18.09 -8.62
N THR A 285 -30.95 18.92 -9.53
CA THR A 285 -29.53 19.24 -9.74
C THR A 285 -28.96 19.88 -8.48
N ARG A 286 -29.68 20.83 -7.86
CA ARG A 286 -29.23 21.43 -6.59
C ARG A 286 -29.12 20.39 -5.47
N GLU A 287 -30.11 19.52 -5.31
CA GLU A 287 -30.10 18.45 -4.31
C GLU A 287 -28.92 17.48 -4.52
N GLU A 288 -28.66 17.08 -5.77
CA GLU A 288 -27.51 16.25 -6.14
C GLU A 288 -26.18 16.93 -5.76
N TYR A 289 -25.95 18.18 -6.17
CA TYR A 289 -24.68 18.87 -5.89
C TYR A 289 -24.54 19.32 -4.43
N VAL A 290 -25.63 19.53 -3.68
CA VAL A 290 -25.61 19.66 -2.22
C VAL A 290 -25.13 18.35 -1.58
N SER A 291 -25.66 17.21 -2.02
CA SER A 291 -25.27 15.88 -1.53
C SER A 291 -23.79 15.58 -1.84
N MET A 292 -23.34 15.84 -3.06
CA MET A 292 -21.92 15.69 -3.45
C MET A 292 -21.00 16.61 -2.64
N ALA A 293 -21.40 17.85 -2.35
CA ALA A 293 -20.63 18.77 -1.51
C ALA A 293 -20.51 18.27 -0.07
N LEU A 294 -21.60 17.73 0.50
CA LEU A 294 -21.60 17.12 1.83
C LEU A 294 -20.70 15.88 1.91
N ALA A 295 -20.80 14.97 0.93
CA ALA A 295 -19.97 13.76 0.87
C ALA A 295 -18.48 14.10 0.75
N LYS A 296 -18.12 15.05 -0.14
CA LYS A 296 -16.74 15.53 -0.33
C LYS A 296 -16.22 16.25 0.92
N LYS A 297 -17.08 16.97 1.65
CA LYS A 297 -16.75 17.58 2.95
C LYS A 297 -16.43 16.52 4.01
N GLN A 298 -17.29 15.52 4.18
CA GLN A 298 -17.08 14.42 5.14
C GLN A 298 -15.78 13.65 4.86
N ALA A 299 -15.47 13.39 3.57
CA ALA A 299 -14.22 12.74 3.19
C ALA A 299 -12.97 13.57 3.57
N LEU A 300 -13.01 14.90 3.39
CA LEU A 300 -11.93 15.80 3.79
C LEU A 300 -11.80 15.94 5.32
N GLU A 301 -12.90 15.94 6.06
CA GLU A 301 -12.90 15.93 7.53
C GLU A 301 -12.29 14.61 8.07
N ALA A 302 -12.65 13.47 7.49
CA ALA A 302 -12.05 12.17 7.82
C ALA A 302 -10.55 12.13 7.51
N GLN A 303 -10.12 12.68 6.36
CA GLN A 303 -8.71 12.79 5.98
C GLN A 303 -7.92 13.68 6.96
N ALA A 304 -8.48 14.83 7.37
CA ALA A 304 -7.88 15.70 8.37
C ALA A 304 -7.69 15.00 9.72
N GLU A 305 -8.70 14.24 10.16
CA GLU A 305 -8.65 13.46 11.39
C GLU A 305 -7.63 12.32 11.33
N GLN A 306 -7.51 11.63 10.20
CA GLN A 306 -6.48 10.62 9.98
C GLN A 306 -5.07 11.23 10.06
N LEU A 307 -4.80 12.32 9.34
CA LEU A 307 -3.51 13.01 9.37
C LEU A 307 -3.17 13.54 10.77
N ARG A 308 -4.18 13.96 11.56
CA ARG A 308 -3.99 14.34 12.97
C ARG A 308 -3.54 13.13 13.80
N ARG A 309 -4.22 11.98 13.68
CA ARG A 309 -3.88 10.75 14.40
C ARG A 309 -2.50 10.21 14.04
N GLU A 310 -2.13 10.25 12.76
CA GLU A 310 -0.80 9.84 12.29
C GLU A 310 0.31 10.71 12.90
N ARG A 311 0.14 12.04 12.89
CA ARG A 311 1.07 12.98 13.56
C ARG A 311 1.15 12.76 15.07
N ASP A 312 0.02 12.57 15.74
CA ASP A 312 -0.02 12.29 17.18
C ASP A 312 0.68 10.95 17.51
N THR A 313 0.59 9.96 16.63
CA THR A 313 1.25 8.65 16.77
C THR A 313 2.76 8.79 16.57
N GLN A 314 3.20 9.47 15.52
CA GLN A 314 4.61 9.77 15.26
C GLN A 314 5.23 10.56 16.42
N ALA A 315 4.58 11.63 16.89
CA ALA A 315 5.07 12.43 18.01
C ALA A 315 5.18 11.62 19.33
N LYS A 316 4.26 10.68 19.58
CA LYS A 316 4.35 9.76 20.72
C LYS A 316 5.47 8.74 20.56
N GLN A 317 5.74 8.27 19.35
CA GLN A 317 6.83 7.34 19.06
C GLN A 317 8.20 8.02 19.19
N GLU A 318 8.36 9.23 18.65
CA GLU A 318 9.53 10.09 18.87
C GLU A 318 9.75 10.35 20.37
N ALA A 319 8.69 10.73 21.10
CA ALA A 319 8.76 10.95 22.55
C ALA A 319 9.20 9.70 23.32
N THR A 320 8.72 8.52 22.91
CA THR A 320 9.10 7.24 23.51
C THR A 320 10.57 6.94 23.28
N ASN A 321 11.06 7.12 22.05
CA ASN A 321 12.47 6.91 21.69
C ASN A 321 13.39 7.85 22.49
N LEU A 322 13.05 9.14 22.58
CA LEU A 322 13.81 10.14 23.35
C LEU A 322 13.85 9.85 24.86
N VAL A 323 12.74 9.37 25.45
CA VAL A 323 12.69 8.97 26.86
C VAL A 323 13.51 7.70 27.12
N MET A 324 13.49 6.74 26.18
CA MET A 324 14.35 5.54 26.25
C MET A 324 15.83 5.88 26.13
N GLU A 325 16.22 6.76 25.18
CA GLU A 325 17.59 7.24 25.04
C GLU A 325 18.10 7.93 26.32
N LEU A 326 17.27 8.78 26.94
CA LEU A 326 17.59 9.40 28.23
C LEU A 326 17.76 8.34 29.33
N LYS A 327 16.86 7.35 29.40
CA LYS A 327 16.91 6.29 30.40
C LYS A 327 18.18 5.45 30.29
N ASP A 328 18.60 5.10 29.08
CA ASP A 328 19.80 4.31 28.86
C ASP A 328 21.08 5.12 29.10
N LYS A 329 21.11 6.40 28.70
CA LYS A 329 22.20 7.33 29.09
C LYS A 329 22.36 7.41 30.60
N VAL A 330 21.29 7.70 31.34
CA VAL A 330 21.39 7.89 32.79
C VAL A 330 21.74 6.59 33.52
N LYS A 331 21.28 5.42 33.03
CA LYS A 331 21.73 4.12 33.55
C LYS A 331 23.24 3.89 33.44
N THR A 332 23.93 4.46 32.44
CA THR A 332 25.39 4.41 32.34
C THR A 332 26.09 5.47 33.19
N GLY A 333 25.39 6.13 34.11
CA GLY A 333 25.93 7.17 34.98
C GLY A 333 25.99 8.57 34.36
N TRP A 334 25.44 8.78 33.16
CA TRP A 334 25.44 10.08 32.50
C TRP A 334 24.66 11.13 33.32
N ILE A 335 25.29 12.29 33.46
CA ILE A 335 24.73 13.49 34.08
C ILE A 335 24.86 14.62 33.06
N PRO A 336 23.81 15.44 32.84
CA PRO A 336 23.90 16.58 31.94
C PRO A 336 24.91 17.60 32.47
N THR A 337 25.95 17.89 31.70
CA THR A 337 27.04 18.83 32.08
C THR A 337 27.28 19.91 31.04
N THR A 338 26.86 19.70 29.79
CA THR A 338 27.01 20.66 28.68
C THR A 338 25.68 21.34 28.32
N ALA A 339 25.76 22.48 27.63
CA ALA A 339 24.58 23.16 27.09
C ALA A 339 23.77 22.28 26.10
N ALA A 340 24.44 21.37 25.39
CA ALA A 340 23.78 20.40 24.51
C ALA A 340 22.98 19.37 25.32
N ASP A 341 23.52 18.89 26.44
CA ASP A 341 22.84 17.96 27.34
C ASP A 341 21.57 18.58 27.95
N TYR A 342 21.65 19.81 28.44
CA TYR A 342 20.47 20.51 28.97
C TYR A 342 19.43 20.77 27.88
N LYS A 343 19.84 21.04 26.64
CA LYS A 343 18.92 21.15 25.48
C LYS A 343 18.26 19.80 25.14
N PHE A 344 18.99 18.70 25.24
CA PHE A 344 18.43 17.34 25.10
C PHE A 344 17.40 17.08 26.21
N VAL A 345 17.74 17.25 27.50
CA VAL A 345 16.82 17.06 28.63
C VAL A 345 15.57 17.95 28.51
N ALA A 346 15.71 19.21 28.11
CA ALA A 346 14.58 20.10 27.87
C ALA A 346 13.68 19.61 26.73
N THR A 347 14.27 19.05 25.66
CA THR A 347 13.52 18.40 24.58
C THR A 347 12.77 17.17 25.08
N VAL A 348 13.46 16.23 25.76
CA VAL A 348 12.82 15.03 26.31
C VAL A 348 11.68 15.40 27.26
N ARG A 349 11.87 16.40 28.14
CA ARG A 349 10.83 16.91 29.05
C ARG A 349 9.59 17.45 28.31
N LYS A 350 9.79 18.19 27.23
CA LYS A 350 8.69 18.72 26.40
C LYS A 350 7.89 17.59 25.76
N TYR A 351 8.57 16.59 25.20
CA TYR A 351 7.94 15.45 24.54
C TYR A 351 7.31 14.47 25.56
N SER A 352 7.90 14.29 26.75
CA SER A 352 7.35 13.43 27.79
C SER A 352 6.01 13.94 28.35
N ALA A 353 5.72 15.24 28.21
CA ALA A 353 4.42 15.83 28.56
C ALA A 353 3.26 15.36 27.66
N LEU A 354 3.53 14.72 26.51
CA LEU A 354 2.50 14.17 25.61
C LEU A 354 1.77 12.95 26.20
N SER A 355 2.28 12.34 27.27
CA SER A 355 1.61 11.22 27.96
C SER A 355 2.00 11.15 29.45
N PRO A 356 1.04 10.88 30.37
CA PRO A 356 1.35 10.59 31.77
C PRO A 356 2.34 9.44 31.97
N SER A 357 2.36 8.43 31.08
CA SER A 357 3.31 7.32 31.17
C SER A 357 4.74 7.74 30.86
N LEU A 358 4.93 8.56 29.81
CA LEU A 358 6.24 9.09 29.43
C LEU A 358 6.76 10.08 30.47
N SER A 359 5.89 10.93 31.03
CA SER A 359 6.25 11.85 32.11
C SER A 359 6.76 11.12 33.37
N ARG A 360 6.14 9.98 33.73
CA ARG A 360 6.64 9.11 34.82
C ARG A 360 8.00 8.50 34.49
N GLN A 361 8.19 7.99 33.27
CA GLN A 361 9.47 7.41 32.85
C GLN A 361 10.61 8.45 32.81
N TYR A 362 10.32 9.68 32.33
CA TYR A 362 11.24 10.81 32.40
C TYR A 362 11.63 11.14 33.85
N SER A 363 10.65 11.19 34.75
CA SER A 363 10.89 11.51 36.17
C SER A 363 11.71 10.43 36.87
N ASP A 364 11.44 9.15 36.58
CA ASP A 364 12.26 8.04 37.09
C ASP A 364 13.69 8.08 36.52
N ALA A 365 13.87 8.28 35.22
CA ALA A 365 15.19 8.44 34.61
C ALA A 365 15.97 9.61 35.24
N MET A 366 15.35 10.79 35.35
CA MET A 366 15.99 11.96 35.97
C MET A 366 16.30 11.76 37.46
N SER A 367 15.54 10.94 38.19
CA SER A 367 15.81 10.68 39.61
C SER A 367 17.20 10.10 39.85
N TYR A 368 17.76 9.30 38.93
CA TYR A 368 19.15 8.80 39.05
C TYR A 368 20.22 9.90 38.93
N THR A 369 19.90 11.07 38.37
CA THR A 369 20.81 12.23 38.32
C THR A 369 20.69 13.14 39.56
N THR A 370 19.50 13.23 40.16
CA THR A 370 19.17 14.15 41.26
C THR A 370 19.11 13.50 42.65
N ASP A 371 18.80 12.21 42.74
CA ASP A 371 18.73 11.44 43.99
C ASP A 371 20.11 10.86 44.33
N PHE A 372 20.65 11.29 45.48
CA PHE A 372 21.95 10.82 45.97
C PHE A 372 21.98 9.32 46.25
N GLY A 373 20.87 8.72 46.74
CA GLY A 373 20.78 7.30 47.04
C GLY A 373 20.90 6.45 45.77
N LYS A 374 20.06 6.72 44.77
CA LYS A 374 20.12 6.04 43.47
C LYS A 374 21.46 6.23 42.75
N ARG A 375 22.05 7.43 42.85
CA ARG A 375 23.37 7.72 42.27
C ARG A 375 24.51 6.98 42.98
N MET A 376 24.40 6.77 44.30
CA MET A 376 25.32 5.92 45.06
C MET A 376 25.13 4.42 44.77
N GLU A 377 23.94 3.96 44.40
CA GLU A 377 23.72 2.59 43.90
C GLU A 377 24.39 2.38 42.54
N LEU A 378 24.19 3.30 41.58
CA LEU A 378 24.92 3.28 40.30
C LEU A 378 26.43 3.30 40.51
N LYS A 379 26.94 4.16 41.42
CA LYS A 379 28.38 4.27 41.73
C LYS A 379 28.94 3.05 42.47
N LYS A 380 28.10 2.19 43.07
CA LYS A 380 28.52 0.87 43.57
C LYS A 380 28.55 -0.19 42.46
N ALA A 381 27.64 -0.11 41.50
CA ALA A 381 27.52 -1.08 40.40
C ALA A 381 28.58 -0.87 39.28
N ASP A 382 28.83 0.39 38.90
CA ASP A 382 29.90 0.78 37.98
C ASP A 382 30.64 2.05 38.48
N PRO A 383 31.57 1.91 39.43
CA PRO A 383 32.31 3.05 39.96
C PRO A 383 33.09 3.82 38.89
N LEU A 384 33.61 3.11 37.88
CA LEU A 384 34.40 3.71 36.81
C LEU A 384 33.52 4.36 35.74
N GLY A 385 32.43 3.72 35.32
CA GLY A 385 31.48 4.27 34.36
C GLY A 385 30.85 5.56 34.86
N VAL A 386 30.41 5.60 36.12
CA VAL A 386 29.89 6.83 36.75
C VAL A 386 30.97 7.92 36.81
N ALA A 387 32.20 7.60 37.24
CA ALA A 387 33.28 8.58 37.28
C ALA A 387 33.66 9.09 35.87
N ALA A 388 33.72 8.20 34.87
CA ALA A 388 34.01 8.58 33.49
C ALA A 388 32.92 9.51 32.95
N ALA A 389 31.64 9.19 33.19
CA ALA A 389 30.51 10.03 32.82
C ALA A 389 30.51 11.39 33.55
N GLU A 390 30.85 11.44 34.85
CA GLU A 390 31.03 12.68 35.63
C GLU A 390 32.13 13.59 35.04
N HIS A 391 33.12 13.02 34.35
CA HIS A 391 34.22 13.72 33.68
C HIS A 391 34.06 13.84 32.14
N GLY A 392 32.90 13.49 31.58
CA GLY A 392 32.63 13.56 30.13
C GLY A 392 33.43 12.57 29.28
N VAL A 393 34.03 11.54 29.90
CA VAL A 393 34.79 10.48 29.23
C VAL A 393 33.86 9.33 28.88
N GLN A 394 33.79 8.98 27.59
CA GLN A 394 33.01 7.82 27.16
C GLN A 394 33.75 6.52 27.50
N LEU A 395 33.16 5.71 28.37
CA LEU A 395 33.69 4.42 28.79
C LEU A 395 32.79 3.28 28.26
N PRO A 396 33.17 2.58 27.17
CA PRO A 396 32.41 1.43 26.72
C PRO A 396 32.52 0.26 27.72
N ALA A 397 31.42 -0.48 27.86
CA ALA A 397 31.40 -1.79 28.50
C ALA A 397 32.36 -2.77 27.81
N LEU A 398 32.87 -3.77 28.55
CA LEU A 398 33.65 -4.85 27.94
C LEU A 398 32.75 -5.72 27.05
N ASN A 399 33.05 -5.75 25.75
CA ASN A 399 32.44 -6.68 24.81
C ASN A 399 33.20 -8.01 24.83
N MET A 400 32.68 -8.95 25.63
CA MET A 400 33.23 -10.29 25.79
C MET A 400 33.12 -11.17 24.52
N LEU A 401 32.32 -10.77 23.52
CA LEU A 401 32.24 -11.44 22.22
C LEU A 401 33.37 -11.00 21.29
N ASP A 402 33.91 -9.79 21.45
CA ASP A 402 35.09 -9.30 20.71
C ASP A 402 36.37 -9.63 21.48
N VAL A 403 36.67 -10.92 21.53
CA VAL A 403 37.88 -11.49 22.14
C VAL A 403 39.17 -10.86 21.59
N THR A 404 39.18 -10.49 20.31
CA THR A 404 40.35 -9.91 19.64
C THR A 404 40.70 -8.52 20.17
N ASN A 405 39.70 -7.67 20.45
CA ASN A 405 39.94 -6.34 21.02
C ASN A 405 39.79 -6.28 22.55
N LEU A 406 39.29 -7.34 23.21
CA LEU A 406 39.17 -7.40 24.68
C LEU A 406 40.43 -6.93 25.44
N PRO A 407 41.68 -7.28 25.06
CA PRO A 407 42.88 -6.76 25.74
C PRO A 407 43.01 -5.24 25.66
N LYS A 408 42.65 -4.64 24.51
CA LYS A 408 42.67 -3.17 24.30
C LYS A 408 41.55 -2.49 25.08
N GLN A 409 40.36 -3.08 25.12
CA GLN A 409 39.22 -2.56 25.89
C GLN A 409 39.57 -2.51 27.39
N ILE A 410 40.13 -3.60 27.93
CA ILE A 410 40.58 -3.66 29.33
C ILE A 410 41.68 -2.62 29.61
N ALA A 411 42.69 -2.53 28.74
CA ALA A 411 43.76 -1.53 28.88
C ALA A 411 43.22 -0.09 28.84
N GLY A 412 42.24 0.20 27.98
CA GLY A 412 41.57 1.50 27.92
C GLY A 412 40.86 1.86 29.23
N ARG A 413 40.10 0.92 29.81
CA ARG A 413 39.41 1.14 31.09
C ARG A 413 40.40 1.32 32.25
N LEU A 414 41.50 0.56 32.28
CA LEU A 414 42.59 0.74 33.25
C LEU A 414 43.27 2.13 33.12
N ALA A 415 43.43 2.64 31.89
CA ALA A 415 43.97 3.98 31.65
C ALA A 415 43.03 5.09 32.16
N VAL A 416 41.72 4.98 31.90
CA VAL A 416 40.70 5.92 32.44
C VAL A 416 40.65 5.85 33.96
N ALA A 417 40.68 4.64 34.54
CA ALA A 417 40.70 4.43 35.99
C ALA A 417 41.88 5.15 36.65
N LYS A 418 43.07 5.06 36.05
CA LYS A 418 44.25 5.81 36.50
C LYS A 418 44.06 7.33 36.37
N GLN A 419 43.55 7.82 35.24
CA GLN A 419 43.31 9.26 35.01
C GLN A 419 42.36 9.86 36.04
N LEU A 420 41.35 9.10 36.47
CA LEU A 420 40.31 9.54 37.40
C LEU A 420 40.57 9.15 38.86
N GLY A 421 41.68 8.44 39.16
CA GLY A 421 42.02 7.98 40.50
C GLY A 421 41.06 6.92 41.08
N VAL A 422 40.38 6.16 40.22
CA VAL A 422 39.37 5.17 40.63
C VAL A 422 39.99 3.77 40.71
N ASN A 423 39.93 3.14 41.88
CA ASN A 423 40.51 1.80 42.09
C ASN A 423 39.63 0.67 41.54
N ALA A 424 38.30 0.85 41.48
CA ALA A 424 37.38 -0.11 40.89
C ALA A 424 37.27 0.13 39.38
N VAL A 425 37.62 -0.88 38.57
CA VAL A 425 37.86 -0.78 37.13
C VAL A 425 36.77 -1.50 36.31
N PHE A 426 36.17 -2.55 36.89
CA PHE A 426 35.23 -3.43 36.22
C PHE A 426 33.90 -3.47 36.97
N ARG A 427 32.81 -3.67 36.23
CA ARG A 427 31.48 -3.99 36.79
C ARG A 427 31.45 -5.45 37.25
N GLY A 428 30.50 -5.79 38.14
CA GLY A 428 30.40 -7.14 38.70
C GLY A 428 30.14 -8.24 37.66
N ASP A 429 29.34 -7.95 36.63
CA ASP A 429 29.09 -8.83 35.48
C ASP A 429 30.36 -9.03 34.63
N GLU A 430 31.14 -7.97 34.42
CA GLU A 430 32.38 -8.00 33.66
C GLU A 430 33.50 -8.76 34.37
N ILE A 431 33.61 -8.65 35.70
CA ILE A 431 34.56 -9.44 36.51
C ILE A 431 34.25 -10.93 36.31
N LYS A 432 32.98 -11.32 36.46
CA LYS A 432 32.55 -12.70 36.28
C LYS A 432 32.85 -13.21 34.87
N ALA A 433 32.45 -12.47 33.83
CA ALA A 433 32.64 -12.89 32.45
C ALA A 433 34.13 -12.94 32.04
N LEU A 434 34.96 -11.98 32.50
CA LEU A 434 36.41 -12.01 32.29
C LEU A 434 37.05 -13.23 32.97
N SER A 435 36.59 -13.56 34.17
CA SER A 435 37.05 -14.72 34.91
C SER A 435 36.66 -16.05 34.27
N GLU A 436 35.41 -16.18 33.80
CA GLU A 436 34.95 -17.34 33.04
C GLU A 436 35.75 -17.50 31.74
N TYR A 437 35.95 -16.41 30.98
CA TYR A 437 36.78 -16.41 29.77
C TYR A 437 38.24 -16.80 30.04
N LEU A 438 38.84 -16.34 31.14
CA LEU A 438 40.19 -16.76 31.54
C LEU A 438 40.29 -18.27 31.81
N GLN A 439 39.21 -18.93 32.26
CA GLN A 439 39.22 -20.40 32.49
C GLN A 439 39.16 -21.22 31.20
N THR A 440 38.64 -20.66 30.10
CA THR A 440 38.61 -21.35 28.80
C THR A 440 39.96 -21.30 28.08
N LEU A 441 40.86 -20.39 28.48
CA LEU A 441 42.18 -20.22 27.87
C LEU A 441 43.23 -21.21 28.40
N PRO A 442 44.12 -21.73 27.54
CA PRO A 442 45.35 -22.39 27.98
C PRO A 442 46.18 -21.49 28.89
N ALA A 443 46.89 -22.08 29.86
CA ALA A 443 47.68 -21.36 30.86
C ALA A 443 48.66 -20.32 30.26
N ARG A 444 49.27 -20.66 29.12
CA ARG A 444 50.19 -19.76 28.39
C ARG A 444 49.47 -18.54 27.80
N ASP A 445 48.23 -18.70 27.36
CA ASP A 445 47.41 -17.63 26.79
C ASP A 445 46.74 -16.76 27.87
N GLN A 446 46.45 -17.32 29.06
CA GLN A 446 46.04 -16.52 30.23
C GLN A 446 47.11 -15.48 30.60
N VAL A 447 48.38 -15.89 30.72
CA VAL A 447 49.49 -14.97 30.99
C VAL A 447 49.77 -14.04 29.82
N LYS A 448 49.65 -14.52 28.57
CA LYS A 448 49.77 -13.68 27.38
C LYS A 448 48.71 -12.56 27.37
N LEU A 449 47.47 -12.85 27.76
CA LEU A 449 46.40 -11.86 27.90
C LEU A 449 46.76 -10.79 28.95
N ILE A 450 47.15 -11.20 30.16
CA ILE A 450 47.62 -10.28 31.22
C ILE A 450 48.82 -9.43 30.75
N SER A 451 49.75 -10.04 30.01
CA SER A 451 50.91 -9.32 29.45
C SER A 451 50.53 -8.30 28.37
N THR A 452 49.48 -8.59 27.60
CA THR A 452 48.96 -7.70 26.55
C THR A 452 48.22 -6.52 27.15
N ILE A 453 47.50 -6.73 28.26
CA ILE A 453 46.79 -5.68 29.01
C ILE A 453 47.78 -4.76 29.73
N SER A 454 48.88 -5.29 30.29
CA SER A 454 49.84 -4.53 31.10
C SER A 454 50.82 -3.69 30.28
N ARG A 455 51.28 -4.20 29.13
CA ARG A 455 52.24 -3.51 28.25
C ARG A 455 51.90 -2.04 27.93
N PRO A 456 50.66 -1.66 27.52
CA PRO A 456 50.32 -0.26 27.21
C PRO A 456 50.25 0.66 28.44
N LEU A 457 50.24 0.12 29.66
CA LEU A 457 50.16 0.93 30.89
C LEU A 457 51.54 1.32 31.42
N GLY A 458 52.56 0.48 31.19
CA GLY A 458 53.95 0.75 31.61
C GLY A 458 54.25 0.42 33.09
N PRO A 459 55.54 0.26 33.47
CA PRO A 459 55.94 -0.49 34.68
C PRO A 459 55.45 0.09 36.01
N ALA A 460 55.43 1.41 36.15
CA ALA A 460 55.00 2.08 37.38
C ALA A 460 53.46 2.08 37.58
N ILE A 461 52.71 1.84 36.51
CA ILE A 461 51.24 1.85 36.50
C ILE A 461 50.72 0.40 36.55
N SER A 462 51.50 -0.55 36.03
CA SER A 462 51.17 -1.97 35.98
C SER A 462 51.18 -2.70 37.33
N SER A 463 51.54 -2.04 38.44
CA SER A 463 51.49 -2.64 39.79
C SER A 463 50.24 -2.19 40.57
N ALA A 464 50.08 -0.89 40.82
CA ALA A 464 48.97 -0.37 41.64
C ALA A 464 47.58 -0.66 41.04
N THR A 465 47.39 -0.34 39.75
CA THR A 465 46.08 -0.52 39.08
C THR A 465 45.78 -1.99 38.82
N PHE A 466 46.81 -2.83 38.56
CA PHE A 466 46.63 -4.29 38.50
C PHE A 466 46.32 -4.90 39.86
N ASN A 467 46.92 -4.43 40.95
CA ASN A 467 46.58 -4.90 42.29
C ASN A 467 45.12 -4.55 42.62
N SER A 468 44.63 -3.36 42.23
CA SER A 468 43.21 -3.02 42.38
C SER A 468 42.29 -3.88 41.51
N ALA A 469 42.68 -4.19 40.27
CA ALA A 469 41.97 -5.14 39.42
C ALA A 469 42.00 -6.58 39.97
N ALA A 470 43.13 -7.02 40.53
CA ALA A 470 43.31 -8.33 41.15
C ALA A 470 42.46 -8.47 42.42
N GLU A 471 42.30 -7.41 43.22
CA GLU A 471 41.39 -7.42 44.37
C GLU A 471 39.91 -7.49 43.96
N GLN A 472 39.52 -6.87 42.84
CA GLN A 472 38.17 -7.06 42.27
C GLN A 472 37.96 -8.49 41.78
N VAL A 473 38.92 -9.05 41.03
CA VAL A 473 38.88 -10.46 40.61
C VAL A 473 38.87 -11.38 41.82
N ARG A 474 39.59 -11.06 42.92
CA ARG A 474 39.64 -11.88 44.15
C ARG A 474 38.26 -12.08 44.78
N LEU A 475 37.38 -11.08 44.72
CA LEU A 475 36.03 -11.16 45.29
C LEU A 475 35.14 -12.20 44.57
N ALA A 476 35.41 -12.48 43.30
CA ALA A 476 34.67 -13.48 42.51
C ALA A 476 35.44 -14.81 42.36
N HIS A 477 36.75 -14.73 42.11
CA HIS A 477 37.64 -15.85 41.82
C HIS A 477 39.00 -15.65 42.53
N PRO A 478 39.10 -16.02 43.83
CA PRO A 478 40.30 -15.84 44.65
C PRO A 478 41.57 -16.45 44.05
N ASP A 479 41.43 -17.55 43.32
CA ASP A 479 42.52 -18.29 42.70
C ASP A 479 43.06 -17.62 41.41
N GLN A 480 42.24 -16.88 40.65
CA GLN A 480 42.73 -16.12 39.49
C GLN A 480 43.47 -14.86 39.93
N ALA A 481 43.05 -14.24 41.02
CA ALA A 481 43.74 -13.08 41.59
C ALA A 481 45.22 -13.35 41.91
N VAL A 482 45.59 -14.59 42.22
CA VAL A 482 46.99 -15.01 42.43
C VAL A 482 47.84 -14.79 41.19
N MET A 483 47.34 -15.18 40.01
CA MET A 483 48.04 -15.01 38.73
C MET A 483 48.24 -13.52 38.41
N PHE A 484 47.22 -12.69 38.64
CA PHE A 484 47.33 -11.23 38.49
C PHE A 484 48.33 -10.61 39.46
N LYS A 485 48.36 -11.06 40.73
CA LYS A 485 49.31 -10.59 41.75
C LYS A 485 50.75 -10.99 41.41
N LEU A 486 51.02 -12.25 41.06
CA LEU A 486 52.34 -12.69 40.62
C LEU A 486 52.85 -11.87 39.43
N TYR A 487 51.98 -11.62 38.45
CA TYR A 487 52.34 -10.77 37.32
C TYR A 487 52.60 -9.31 37.73
N ALA A 488 51.77 -8.73 38.60
CA ALA A 488 51.92 -7.36 39.11
C ALA A 488 53.19 -7.16 39.97
N SER A 489 53.64 -8.21 40.67
CA SER A 489 54.93 -8.29 41.38
C SER A 489 56.13 -8.58 40.46
N GLY A 490 55.96 -8.57 39.13
CA GLY A 490 57.05 -8.78 38.18
C GLY A 490 57.51 -10.23 38.03
N LYS A 491 56.67 -11.22 38.40
CA LYS A 491 56.95 -12.66 38.38
C LYS A 491 56.11 -13.39 37.31
N PRO A 492 56.27 -13.08 36.00
CA PRO A 492 55.41 -13.62 34.94
C PRO A 492 55.65 -15.11 34.67
N ALA A 493 56.86 -15.63 34.94
CA ALA A 493 57.17 -17.06 34.80
C ALA A 493 56.43 -17.88 35.87
N GLU A 494 56.39 -17.39 37.10
CA GLU A 494 55.66 -17.97 38.23
C GLU A 494 54.14 -17.87 38.01
N ALA A 495 53.66 -16.76 37.43
CA ALA A 495 52.26 -16.64 37.01
C ALA A 495 51.88 -17.70 35.96
N GLN A 496 52.79 -18.02 35.02
CA GLN A 496 52.56 -19.08 34.03
C GLN A 496 52.60 -20.47 34.66
N LEU A 497 53.58 -20.75 35.53
CA LEU A 497 53.65 -22.00 36.28
C LEU A 497 52.42 -22.20 37.16
N TYR A 498 51.91 -21.13 37.78
CA TYR A 498 50.69 -21.19 38.58
C TYR A 498 49.47 -21.55 37.72
N ALA A 499 49.32 -20.93 36.55
CA ALA A 499 48.24 -21.25 35.61
C ALA A 499 48.35 -22.70 35.07
N GLU A 500 49.57 -23.19 34.79
CA GLU A 500 49.83 -24.57 34.38
C GLU A 500 49.50 -25.55 35.51
N GLY A 501 49.94 -25.28 36.74
CA GLY A 501 49.62 -26.08 37.92
C GLY A 501 48.12 -26.18 38.18
N ARG A 502 47.38 -25.07 38.03
CA ARG A 502 45.91 -25.07 38.06
C ARG A 502 45.31 -25.92 36.95
N SER A 503 45.87 -25.90 35.75
CA SER A 503 45.37 -26.74 34.65
C SER A 503 45.53 -28.24 34.94
N TYR A 504 46.60 -28.65 35.64
CA TYR A 504 46.77 -30.05 36.09
C TYR A 504 45.74 -30.46 37.16
N LEU A 505 45.38 -29.54 38.07
CA LEU A 505 44.35 -29.79 39.10
C LEU A 505 42.90 -29.75 38.57
N ASN A 506 42.69 -29.25 37.34
CA ASN A 506 41.37 -29.02 36.76
C ASN A 506 41.07 -29.79 35.45
N GLY A 507 42.09 -30.29 34.74
CA GLY A 507 41.94 -30.94 33.42
C GLY A 507 41.69 -32.45 33.44
N GLU A 508 41.81 -33.13 32.29
CA GLU A 508 41.41 -34.55 32.13
C GLU A 508 42.19 -35.55 32.99
N LYS A 509 43.42 -35.22 33.41
CA LYS A 509 44.23 -36.05 34.34
C LYS A 509 44.05 -35.66 35.82
N LYS A 510 43.04 -34.85 36.12
CA LYS A 510 42.78 -34.26 37.43
C LYS A 510 42.83 -35.27 38.55
N ASP A 511 42.04 -36.33 38.50
CA ASP A 511 41.87 -37.20 39.67
C ASP A 511 43.19 -37.88 40.06
N PHE A 512 43.92 -38.48 39.11
CA PHE A 512 45.22 -39.10 39.36
C PHE A 512 46.31 -38.13 39.88
N LEU A 513 46.40 -36.92 39.30
CA LEU A 513 47.40 -35.93 39.74
C LEU A 513 47.00 -35.27 41.07
N LYS A 514 45.70 -35.05 41.28
CA LYS A 514 45.14 -34.51 42.53
C LYS A 514 45.30 -35.50 43.68
N ASP A 515 45.10 -36.80 43.45
CA ASP A 515 45.27 -37.83 44.49
C ASP A 515 46.73 -37.95 44.91
N LYS A 516 47.66 -37.99 43.94
CA LYS A 516 49.11 -37.97 44.23
C LYS A 516 49.56 -36.69 44.94
N PHE A 517 49.07 -35.54 44.48
CA PHE A 517 49.39 -34.26 45.12
C PHE A 517 48.77 -34.15 46.53
N GLY A 518 47.56 -34.68 46.72
CA GLY A 518 46.88 -34.79 48.01
C GLY A 518 47.66 -35.63 49.02
N ALA A 519 48.26 -36.75 48.57
CA ALA A 519 49.08 -37.61 49.42
C ALA A 519 50.29 -36.89 50.04
N ILE A 520 50.87 -35.90 49.34
CA ILE A 520 52.01 -35.09 49.85
C ILE A 520 51.59 -33.73 50.42
N GLN A 521 50.29 -33.38 50.39
CA GLN A 521 49.80 -32.03 50.70
C GLN A 521 50.08 -31.61 52.15
N GLN A 522 50.05 -32.54 53.11
CA GLN A 522 50.34 -32.26 54.52
C GLN A 522 51.84 -31.99 54.74
N ASP A 523 52.73 -32.86 54.26
CA ASP A 523 54.19 -32.66 54.34
C ASP A 523 54.62 -31.36 53.64
N MET A 524 54.00 -31.04 52.49
CA MET A 524 54.21 -29.77 51.79
C MET A 524 53.73 -28.58 52.62
N THR A 525 52.54 -28.66 53.22
CA THR A 525 52.00 -27.61 54.10
C THR A 525 52.91 -27.37 55.30
N ASP A 526 53.42 -28.42 55.93
CA ASP A 526 54.31 -28.32 57.09
C ASP A 526 55.69 -27.77 56.72
N ARG A 527 56.23 -28.10 55.55
CA ARG A 527 57.47 -27.51 55.03
C ARG A 527 57.31 -26.03 54.64
N ILE A 528 56.20 -25.67 53.98
CA ILE A 528 55.89 -24.25 53.70
C ILE A 528 55.70 -23.48 55.00
N ASN A 529 55.02 -24.06 55.99
CA ASN A 529 54.89 -23.48 57.33
C ASN A 529 56.25 -23.32 58.03
N LYS A 530 57.17 -24.26 57.86
CA LYS A 530 58.54 -24.15 58.39
C LYS A 530 59.36 -23.05 57.71
N GLN A 531 59.13 -22.79 56.42
CA GLN A 531 59.85 -21.75 55.66
C GLN A 531 59.23 -20.36 55.76
N LEU A 532 57.89 -20.24 55.74
CA LEU A 532 57.16 -18.96 55.67
C LEU A 532 56.24 -18.69 56.87
N GLY A 533 56.07 -19.65 57.78
CA GLY A 533 55.01 -19.60 58.80
C GLY A 533 55.10 -18.38 59.71
N SER A 534 56.30 -17.95 60.10
CA SER A 534 56.50 -16.73 60.90
C SER A 534 56.41 -15.45 60.08
N ALA A 535 56.77 -15.47 58.79
CA ALA A 535 56.63 -14.32 57.88
C ALA A 535 55.16 -14.00 57.57
N LEU A 536 54.30 -15.02 57.52
CA LEU A 536 52.87 -14.90 57.17
C LEU A 536 51.92 -15.11 58.37
N ALA A 537 52.44 -15.32 59.58
CA ALA A 537 51.63 -15.59 60.79
C ALA A 537 50.57 -14.53 61.08
N ALA A 538 50.90 -13.26 60.82
CA ALA A 538 50.03 -12.10 61.04
C ALA A 538 48.89 -11.95 60.01
N MET A 539 48.93 -12.71 58.91
CA MET A 539 48.08 -12.47 57.73
C MET A 539 47.46 -13.79 57.23
N PRO A 540 46.41 -14.31 57.89
CA PRO A 540 45.86 -15.63 57.59
C PRO A 540 45.41 -15.81 56.13
N GLU A 541 44.79 -14.79 55.53
CA GLU A 541 44.40 -14.81 54.12
C GLU A 541 45.61 -14.89 53.19
N ALA A 542 46.60 -13.98 53.36
CA ALA A 542 47.82 -13.98 52.57
C ALA A 542 48.62 -15.29 52.76
N ARG A 543 48.66 -15.84 53.98
CA ARG A 543 49.28 -17.14 54.28
C ARG A 543 48.67 -18.26 53.45
N ASN A 544 47.35 -18.36 53.41
CA ASN A 544 46.65 -19.38 52.63
C ASN A 544 46.90 -19.17 51.13
N THR A 545 46.69 -17.95 50.62
CA THR A 545 46.90 -17.62 49.21
C THR A 545 48.35 -17.88 48.75
N THR A 546 49.36 -17.50 49.54
CA THR A 546 50.78 -17.73 49.20
C THR A 546 51.15 -19.21 49.31
N ARG A 547 50.65 -19.94 50.32
CA ARG A 547 50.86 -21.40 50.42
C ARG A 547 50.28 -22.10 49.20
N ASP A 548 49.05 -21.77 48.82
CA ASP A 548 48.34 -22.41 47.71
C ASP A 548 49.01 -22.02 46.36
N ALA A 549 49.56 -20.82 46.25
CA ALA A 549 50.40 -20.41 45.13
C ALA A 549 51.69 -21.23 45.01
N VAL A 550 52.46 -21.34 46.11
CA VAL A 550 53.68 -22.15 46.19
C VAL A 550 53.40 -23.61 45.83
N ALA A 551 52.37 -24.20 46.44
CA ALA A 551 51.96 -25.58 46.20
C ALA A 551 51.60 -25.82 44.73
N THR A 552 50.84 -24.91 44.12
CA THR A 552 50.43 -25.00 42.71
C THR A 552 51.61 -24.85 41.74
N VAL A 553 52.53 -23.90 42.00
CA VAL A 553 53.75 -23.72 41.19
C VAL A 553 54.70 -24.91 41.35
N TYR A 554 54.81 -25.49 42.55
CA TYR A 554 55.59 -26.71 42.80
C TYR A 554 55.05 -27.87 41.97
N LEU A 555 53.73 -28.08 41.94
CA LEU A 555 53.11 -29.13 41.11
C LEU A 555 53.49 -28.96 39.63
N ALA A 556 53.43 -27.74 39.10
CA ALA A 556 53.78 -27.46 37.71
C ALA A 556 55.25 -27.75 37.40
N GLU A 557 56.18 -27.33 38.28
CA GLU A 557 57.61 -27.62 38.15
C GLU A 557 57.90 -29.13 38.28
N ALA A 558 57.29 -29.81 39.25
CA ALA A 558 57.45 -31.25 39.43
C ALA A 558 57.01 -32.02 38.18
N GLN A 559 55.87 -31.66 37.59
CA GLN A 559 55.41 -32.25 36.32
C GLN A 559 56.37 -31.92 35.15
N ARG A 560 56.82 -30.67 35.00
CA ARG A 560 57.81 -30.29 33.96
C ARG A 560 59.13 -31.05 34.07
N ARG A 561 59.54 -31.39 35.29
CA ARG A 561 60.78 -32.15 35.58
C ARG A 561 60.59 -33.66 35.57
N ASN A 562 59.35 -34.16 35.37
CA ASN A 562 58.96 -35.56 35.58
C ASN A 562 59.33 -36.10 36.98
N ALA A 563 59.35 -35.23 37.99
CA ALA A 563 59.63 -35.61 39.37
C ALA A 563 58.46 -36.43 39.95
N PRO A 564 58.74 -37.49 40.72
CA PRO A 564 57.70 -38.25 41.41
C PRO A 564 56.98 -37.37 42.44
N LEU A 565 55.69 -37.63 42.64
CA LEU A 565 54.84 -36.99 43.65
C LEU A 565 54.54 -37.97 44.81
N ASP A 566 55.53 -38.76 45.20
CA ASP A 566 55.50 -39.66 46.36
C ASP A 566 56.02 -38.99 47.64
N SER A 567 56.84 -37.95 47.48
CA SER A 567 57.47 -37.19 48.56
C SER A 567 57.72 -35.74 48.11
N VAL A 568 57.97 -34.84 49.07
CA VAL A 568 58.28 -33.44 48.77
C VAL A 568 59.79 -33.26 48.57
N ASP A 569 60.19 -32.99 47.31
CA ASP A 569 61.52 -32.50 46.98
C ASP A 569 61.76 -31.17 47.70
N LYS A 570 62.68 -31.21 48.66
CA LYS A 570 63.03 -30.11 49.55
C LYS A 570 63.67 -28.95 48.78
N ASP A 571 64.52 -29.25 47.80
CA ASP A 571 65.32 -28.24 47.12
C ASP A 571 64.47 -27.56 46.03
N LEU A 572 63.62 -28.33 45.33
CA LEU A 572 62.57 -27.77 44.47
C LEU A 572 61.58 -26.91 45.26
N LEU A 573 61.06 -27.38 46.41
CA LEU A 573 60.15 -26.58 47.22
C LEU A 573 60.80 -25.27 47.70
N THR A 574 62.07 -25.32 48.09
CA THR A 574 62.80 -24.12 48.54
C THR A 574 63.00 -23.12 47.40
N ASP A 575 63.31 -23.57 46.18
CA ASP A 575 63.37 -22.70 45.02
C ASP A 575 62.00 -22.08 44.68
N VAL A 576 60.93 -22.88 44.70
CA VAL A 576 59.57 -22.40 44.42
C VAL A 576 59.09 -21.41 45.48
N VAL A 577 59.33 -21.67 46.76
CA VAL A 577 59.05 -20.71 47.85
C VAL A 577 59.78 -19.40 47.60
N ARG A 578 61.08 -19.45 47.26
CA ARG A 578 61.86 -18.24 46.96
C ARG A 578 61.31 -17.47 45.75
N ARG A 579 60.91 -18.15 44.67
CA ARG A 579 60.41 -17.49 43.46
C ARG A 579 59.00 -16.92 43.63
N VAL A 580 58.11 -17.64 44.31
CA VAL A 580 56.71 -17.22 44.52
C VAL A 580 56.61 -16.19 45.66
N ALA A 581 57.12 -16.52 46.85
CA ALA A 581 56.97 -15.68 48.04
C ALA A 581 58.07 -14.62 48.20
N GLY A 582 59.20 -14.76 47.50
CA GLY A 582 60.36 -13.87 47.62
C GLY A 582 61.50 -14.47 48.47
N ASN A 583 62.64 -13.78 48.50
CA ASN A 583 63.78 -14.17 49.34
C ASN A 583 63.41 -14.09 50.83
N THR A 584 63.89 -15.02 51.64
CA THR A 584 63.63 -15.03 53.08
C THR A 584 64.90 -14.85 53.90
N VAL A 585 64.77 -14.17 55.04
CA VAL A 585 65.83 -14.02 56.05
C VAL A 585 65.31 -14.25 57.45
N HIS A 586 66.19 -14.62 58.37
CA HIS A 586 65.88 -14.80 59.78
C HIS A 586 66.25 -13.54 60.58
N THR A 587 65.27 -12.67 60.82
CA THR A 587 65.45 -11.49 61.68
C THR A 587 65.60 -11.91 63.15
N GLY A 588 66.33 -11.14 63.96
CA GLY A 588 66.54 -11.42 65.38
C GLY A 588 67.50 -12.58 65.73
N ALA A 589 67.89 -13.43 64.78
CA ALA A 589 68.76 -14.60 65.04
C ALA A 589 70.07 -14.24 65.75
N ALA A 590 70.74 -13.16 65.31
CA ALA A 590 71.99 -12.67 65.88
C ALA A 590 71.85 -12.01 67.27
N TYR A 591 70.63 -11.84 67.79
CA TYR A 591 70.36 -11.15 69.06
C TYR A 591 69.64 -12.03 70.09
N PHE A 592 68.86 -13.02 69.66
CA PHE A 592 67.98 -13.82 70.54
C PHE A 592 68.02 -15.34 70.29
N GLY A 593 68.94 -15.84 69.46
CA GLY A 593 69.19 -17.28 69.27
C GLY A 593 68.14 -18.04 68.44
N SER A 594 66.88 -17.59 68.42
CA SER A 594 65.85 -18.04 67.48
C SER A 594 65.43 -16.88 66.57
N GLY A 595 65.72 -17.01 65.29
CA GLY A 595 65.34 -16.01 64.29
C GLY A 595 63.92 -16.21 63.79
N LYS A 596 63.20 -15.10 63.52
CA LYS A 596 61.90 -15.14 62.85
C LYS A 596 62.09 -14.96 61.35
N THR A 597 61.46 -15.80 60.54
CA THR A 597 61.53 -15.67 59.09
C THR A 597 60.74 -14.45 58.63
N THR A 598 61.30 -13.72 57.69
CA THR A 598 60.77 -12.49 57.10
C THR A 598 61.01 -12.54 55.59
N ILE A 599 60.05 -12.08 54.80
CA ILE A 599 60.20 -11.92 53.34
C ILE A 599 60.88 -10.58 53.04
N VAL A 600 61.95 -10.63 52.28
CA VAL A 600 62.75 -9.49 51.79
C VAL A 600 62.05 -8.88 50.56
N PRO A 601 62.09 -7.54 50.34
CA PRO A 601 61.49 -6.93 49.15
C PRO A 601 62.12 -7.46 47.88
N ASP A 602 61.33 -7.60 46.82
CA ASP A 602 61.85 -7.91 45.49
C ASP A 602 62.89 -6.84 45.06
N GLY A 603 64.04 -7.29 44.58
CA GLY A 603 65.18 -6.43 44.22
C GLY A 603 66.19 -6.15 45.35
N MET A 604 65.87 -6.48 46.62
CA MET A 604 66.80 -6.40 47.75
C MET A 604 67.35 -7.79 48.11
N ASN A 605 68.64 -7.88 48.45
CA ASN A 605 69.23 -9.12 48.97
C ASN A 605 69.13 -9.20 50.51
N GLY A 606 69.33 -10.40 51.06
CA GLY A 606 69.15 -10.64 52.50
C GLY A 606 70.07 -9.81 53.38
N ASP A 607 71.33 -9.58 52.97
CA ASP A 607 72.30 -8.81 53.75
C ASP A 607 71.99 -7.32 53.75
N GLN A 608 71.58 -6.77 52.60
CA GLN A 608 71.08 -5.39 52.47
C GLN A 608 69.90 -5.16 53.41
N PHE A 609 68.92 -6.06 53.41
CA PHE A 609 67.74 -5.99 54.27
C PHE A 609 68.10 -6.08 55.76
N LEU A 610 68.95 -7.03 56.15
CA LEU A 610 69.42 -7.17 57.53
C LEU A 610 70.22 -5.94 57.98
N ASN A 611 70.99 -5.31 57.09
CA ASN A 611 71.72 -4.09 57.39
C ASN A 611 70.78 -2.87 57.51
N SER A 612 69.77 -2.75 56.65
CA SER A 612 68.71 -1.72 56.80
C SER A 612 67.97 -1.86 58.13
N ILE A 613 67.67 -3.09 58.57
CA ILE A 613 67.07 -3.36 59.88
C ILE A 613 68.02 -2.98 61.03
N LYS A 614 69.30 -3.36 60.96
CA LYS A 614 70.31 -2.96 61.98
C LYS A 614 70.41 -1.45 62.11
N ALA A 615 70.27 -0.69 61.01
CA ALA A 615 70.38 0.76 60.97
C ALA A 615 69.23 1.52 61.66
N ILE A 616 68.07 0.88 61.92
CA ILE A 616 66.90 1.54 62.51
C ILE A 616 67.25 2.17 63.87
N THR A 617 67.07 3.47 64.03
CA THR A 617 67.31 4.17 65.30
C THR A 617 65.99 4.60 65.96
N PRO A 618 65.99 4.92 67.27
CA PRO A 618 64.82 5.50 67.93
C PRO A 618 64.34 6.80 67.27
N LYS A 619 65.27 7.58 66.66
CA LYS A 619 64.93 8.81 65.93
C LYS A 619 64.09 8.52 64.68
N ASP A 620 64.27 7.36 64.04
CA ASP A 620 63.51 6.99 62.84
C ASP A 620 62.09 6.54 63.20
N ILE A 621 61.89 5.95 64.39
CA ILE A 621 60.57 5.64 64.93
C ILE A 621 59.83 6.93 65.31
N ALA A 622 60.52 7.87 65.99
CA ALA A 622 59.95 9.17 66.35
C ALA A 622 59.52 9.98 65.12
N LYS A 623 60.35 10.04 64.07
CA LYS A 623 60.01 10.67 62.77
C LYS A 623 58.75 10.09 62.11
N ARG A 624 58.44 8.81 62.36
CA ARG A 624 57.26 8.10 61.84
C ARG A 624 56.03 8.22 62.75
N GLY A 625 56.07 9.11 63.76
CA GLY A 625 54.97 9.37 64.69
C GLY A 625 54.96 8.48 65.94
N GLY A 626 55.98 7.63 66.13
CA GLY A 626 56.06 6.70 67.25
C GLY A 626 55.07 5.54 67.17
N ILE A 627 55.34 4.48 67.95
CA ILE A 627 54.43 3.33 68.12
C ILE A 627 53.61 3.54 69.41
N ASP A 628 52.33 3.20 69.37
CA ASP A 628 51.47 3.26 70.55
C ASP A 628 51.84 2.16 71.58
N GLY A 629 51.75 2.48 72.87
CA GLY A 629 52.16 1.57 73.96
C GLY A 629 53.66 1.21 74.01
N MET A 630 54.53 1.94 73.30
CA MET A 630 56.00 1.77 73.36
C MET A 630 56.73 3.13 73.40
N ASN A 631 57.89 3.16 74.05
CA ASN A 631 58.87 4.22 73.79
C ASN A 631 59.67 3.91 72.52
N ASP A 632 60.26 4.93 71.89
CA ASP A 632 60.88 4.79 70.58
C ASP A 632 62.15 3.91 70.59
N ALA A 633 62.79 3.72 71.75
CA ALA A 633 63.96 2.85 71.90
C ALA A 633 63.58 1.38 71.96
N ASP A 634 62.56 1.03 72.74
CA ASP A 634 62.04 -0.34 72.80
C ASP A 634 61.29 -0.71 71.52
N ALA A 635 60.62 0.24 70.87
CA ALA A 635 60.10 0.08 69.52
C ALA A 635 61.23 -0.24 68.52
N ALA A 636 62.32 0.53 68.49
CA ALA A 636 63.44 0.26 67.60
C ALA A 636 64.13 -1.10 67.86
N ARG A 637 64.18 -1.57 69.12
CA ARG A 637 64.62 -2.93 69.47
C ARG A 637 63.62 -3.99 68.98
N PHE A 638 62.33 -3.77 69.20
CA PHE A 638 61.25 -4.68 68.82
C PHE A 638 61.18 -4.90 67.31
N LEU A 639 61.34 -3.84 66.48
CA LEU A 639 61.37 -4.00 65.03
C LEU A 639 62.57 -4.86 64.57
N LYS A 640 63.73 -4.75 65.24
CA LYS A 640 64.94 -5.55 64.91
C LYS A 640 64.83 -7.04 65.25
N SER A 641 63.96 -7.41 66.19
CA SER A 641 63.75 -8.79 66.65
C SER A 641 62.44 -9.43 66.19
N SER A 642 61.57 -8.66 65.53
CA SER A 642 60.26 -9.13 65.06
C SER A 642 60.31 -9.72 63.66
N ALA A 643 59.27 -10.49 63.32
CA ALA A 643 58.94 -10.78 61.92
C ALA A 643 58.43 -9.49 61.28
N TRP A 644 58.82 -9.22 60.04
CA TRP A 644 58.28 -8.11 59.26
C TRP A 644 57.25 -8.69 58.29
N HIS A 645 56.03 -8.15 58.29
CA HIS A 645 54.93 -8.63 57.47
C HIS A 645 54.61 -7.59 56.39
N GLU A 646 54.68 -7.97 55.11
CA GLU A 646 54.47 -7.03 54.00
C GLU A 646 53.00 -6.54 53.96
N TRP A 647 52.80 -5.22 53.97
CA TRP A 647 51.49 -4.59 53.95
C TRP A 647 51.53 -3.21 53.27
N ASN A 648 50.72 -3.02 52.22
CA ASN A 648 50.50 -1.73 51.53
C ASN A 648 51.80 -0.99 51.11
N GLY A 649 52.73 -1.72 50.49
CA GLY A 649 54.01 -1.18 50.03
C GLY A 649 54.91 -0.75 51.20
N GLY A 650 55.06 -1.63 52.18
CA GLY A 650 55.81 -1.42 53.41
C GLY A 650 55.65 -2.63 54.34
N TYR A 651 56.08 -2.50 55.59
CA TYR A 651 56.01 -3.57 56.57
C TYR A 651 55.21 -3.19 57.80
N THR A 652 54.30 -4.07 58.20
CA THR A 652 53.64 -4.01 59.50
C THR A 652 54.16 -5.10 60.43
N PHE A 653 53.78 -5.00 61.70
CA PHE A 653 54.34 -5.77 62.80
C PHE A 653 53.21 -6.21 63.71
N VAL A 654 53.34 -7.40 64.29
CA VAL A 654 52.36 -7.93 65.24
C VAL A 654 52.99 -8.17 66.60
N ARG A 655 52.30 -7.68 67.64
CA ARG A 655 52.59 -7.93 69.05
C ARG A 655 51.32 -8.51 69.69
N ASP A 656 51.48 -9.58 70.46
CA ASP A 656 50.39 -10.20 71.24
C ASP A 656 49.13 -10.50 70.40
N GLY A 657 49.35 -10.91 69.13
CA GLY A 657 48.28 -11.24 68.17
C GLY A 657 47.62 -10.04 67.47
N LYS A 658 48.03 -8.80 67.77
CA LYS A 658 47.46 -7.56 67.20
C LYS A 658 48.49 -6.79 66.36
N PRO A 659 48.08 -6.14 65.24
CA PRO A 659 48.93 -5.19 64.52
C PRO A 659 49.39 -4.07 65.45
N LEU A 660 50.62 -3.59 65.26
CA LEU A 660 51.08 -2.36 65.89
C LEU A 660 50.39 -1.15 65.25
N TYR A 661 49.99 -0.20 66.09
CA TYR A 661 49.46 1.09 65.69
C TYR A 661 50.47 2.18 66.01
N GLY A 662 50.52 3.22 65.18
CA GLY A 662 51.22 4.46 65.52
C GLY A 662 50.41 5.26 66.54
N LYS A 663 51.04 6.24 67.20
CA LYS A 663 50.36 7.13 68.18
C LYS A 663 49.20 7.94 67.59
N SER A 664 49.05 7.95 66.27
CA SER A 664 47.92 8.52 65.51
C SER A 664 46.69 7.61 65.38
N GLY A 665 46.71 6.41 65.99
CA GLY A 665 45.62 5.44 65.89
C GLY A 665 45.52 4.72 64.54
N ARG A 666 46.48 4.94 63.63
CA ARG A 666 46.58 4.23 62.33
C ARG A 666 47.56 3.06 62.42
N PRO A 667 47.40 1.99 61.63
CA PRO A 667 48.38 0.89 61.57
C PRO A 667 49.79 1.41 61.31
N PHE A 668 50.77 0.95 62.08
CA PHE A 668 52.16 1.33 61.89
C PHE A 668 52.74 0.59 60.70
N VAL A 669 53.29 1.35 59.76
CA VAL A 669 53.92 0.84 58.53
C VAL A 669 55.33 1.41 58.42
N PHE A 670 56.31 0.51 58.32
CA PHE A 670 57.70 0.84 58.10
C PHE A 670 58.07 0.60 56.63
N ARG A 671 58.45 1.65 55.91
CA ARG A 671 58.97 1.55 54.54
C ARG A 671 60.49 1.70 54.57
N LEU A 672 61.19 0.87 53.80
CA LEU A 672 62.66 0.94 53.71
C LEU A 672 63.11 2.11 52.82
N ASP A 673 62.25 2.54 51.90
CA ASP A 673 62.56 3.51 50.85
C ASP A 673 62.62 4.97 51.34
N ASP A 674 62.05 5.30 52.51
CA ASP A 674 62.04 6.68 53.04
C ASP A 674 63.40 7.13 53.65
N GLY A 675 64.52 6.80 52.98
CA GLY A 675 65.83 7.37 53.28
C GLY A 675 66.82 6.51 54.09
N ILE A 676 66.65 5.18 54.14
CA ILE A 676 67.69 4.27 54.68
C ILE A 676 68.66 3.79 53.58
N GLY A 677 68.20 3.71 52.32
CA GLY A 677 69.00 3.26 51.16
C GLY A 677 69.98 4.28 50.55
N ALA A 678 70.32 5.37 51.26
CA ALA A 678 71.23 6.41 50.79
C ALA A 678 72.35 6.72 51.82
N ARG A 679 72.85 5.67 52.48
CA ARG A 679 74.00 5.69 53.40
C ARG A 679 74.83 4.43 53.24
#